data_AF-A0A6B0X7G2-F1
#
_entry.id   AF-A0A6B0X7G2-F1
#
_cell.length_a   1.000
_cell.length_b   1.000
_cell.length_c   1.000
_cell.angle_alpha   90.00
_cell.angle_beta   90.00
_cell.angle_gamma   90.00
#
_symmetry.space_group_name_H-M   'P 1'
#
loop_
_entity.id
_entity.type
_entity.pdbx_description
1 polymer ?
#
loop_
_entity_poly.entity_id
_entity_poly.type
_entity_poly.pdbx_seq_one_letter_code
_entity_poly.pdbx_strand_id
1 'polypeptide(L)'
;MLETLRQHLAAGLQHLSVRLQRAGTVAGLSRHEYPVLIFFHGYCLAHTIRPLVVGRSLRARGYPVEFAGVGPHTARIADEGFPVYEIDTMPQSRMDEYVSRSDYGYYNAEWIDRCVQAERTLIRRLRPALALADMRPTLRLTASLEGVDIALIEAAYNQPDYPFPIRLPTSLSLGDEPFDEYALNNVPAFAPHHILYLVADVPPFHPPGEDTPAHYCYVGPLIESPRPRPVAELDDWDDSLPLVYFNCGSTGAYPGFLDAVLPRMADKPYRVLVTTAGRWSGQVAAPNIRVVDFVPAAWVLARAALFVGIGGIGSIYHALRQGVPVIGAPEHLDQEYHLNRVRDLGLGYKLNWDEFFRVDPLLEAIDNLLVRHSEFAPLCRAFAAHIREWDGGEAAADVIDAFFADQRSAHQIEPAYQMPEPEFIHHLNQSTPADLGVEAIRTLLHRNLHRGLPHIRQGREVVFDRADSWNWLYDHEPVFFESDYRALEAKRRDFFYPVNGHIALHRDRQRYRLTYTYRLYPSTLPSDIEARLFLPYPISTPHQGDIELRAWAPDDLHTCFAPQAGFFYGYPVRVKEAASASVEFSYTCELTVEGRTGPTGPTSLTADEYRRYSEIDPKLAQAATVQSFFAELDLDSVEDPLEKARRIYRQLAETKRFKKTKEQSQDLASCIHAVLNDNGGHCITLSNAFIALCRLQGIDRGAGGHWCPSCLSHRRWSF
;
A
#
# COMPACT_ATOMS: atom_id res chain seq x y z
N MET A 1 -10.52 15.36 21.25
CA MET A 1 -11.83 14.76 21.58
C MET A 1 -12.71 14.60 20.35
N LEU A 2 -13.11 15.67 19.66
CA LEU A 2 -13.85 15.57 18.38
C LEU A 2 -13.05 14.88 17.27
N GLU A 3 -11.75 15.19 17.13
CA GLU A 3 -10.79 14.49 16.23
C GLU A 3 -10.76 12.99 16.51
N THR A 4 -10.59 12.63 17.79
CA THR A 4 -10.50 11.26 18.28
C THR A 4 -11.79 10.49 18.01
N LEU A 5 -12.96 11.14 18.22
CA LEU A 5 -14.26 10.56 17.93
C LEU A 5 -14.45 10.32 16.42
N ARG A 6 -13.97 11.26 15.58
CA ARG A 6 -13.94 11.11 14.11
C ARG A 6 -13.08 9.95 13.66
N GLN A 7 -11.88 9.78 14.23
CA GLN A 7 -10.98 8.68 13.92
C GLN A 7 -11.56 7.32 14.34
N HIS A 8 -12.21 7.24 15.52
CA HIS A 8 -12.91 6.04 15.97
C HIS A 8 -14.09 5.69 15.07
N LEU A 9 -14.89 6.69 14.67
CA LEU A 9 -15.99 6.49 13.73
C LEU A 9 -15.49 6.10 12.34
N ALA A 10 -14.38 6.68 11.86
CA ALA A 10 -13.78 6.34 10.57
C ALA A 10 -13.25 4.90 10.58
N ALA A 11 -12.51 4.47 11.61
CA ALA A 11 -12.02 3.10 11.72
C ALA A 11 -13.15 2.08 11.95
N GLY A 12 -14.18 2.45 12.74
CA GLY A 12 -15.39 1.66 12.91
C GLY A 12 -16.20 1.52 11.62
N LEU A 13 -16.32 2.61 10.83
CA LEU A 13 -16.94 2.61 9.51
C LEU A 13 -16.10 1.87 8.47
N GLN A 14 -14.77 1.90 8.58
CA GLN A 14 -13.86 1.12 7.74
C GLN A 14 -14.00 -0.36 8.05
N HIS A 15 -14.07 -0.76 9.33
CA HIS A 15 -14.33 -2.14 9.76
C HIS A 15 -15.74 -2.62 9.36
N LEU A 16 -16.76 -1.74 9.45
CA LEU A 16 -18.13 -2.05 9.04
C LEU A 16 -18.30 -2.08 7.51
N SER A 17 -17.65 -1.17 6.77
CA SER A 17 -17.68 -1.13 5.30
C SER A 17 -16.93 -2.31 4.73
N VAL A 18 -15.79 -2.68 5.32
CA VAL A 18 -15.08 -3.93 5.09
C VAL A 18 -16.01 -5.12 5.28
N ARG A 19 -16.69 -5.26 6.42
CA ARG A 19 -17.61 -6.39 6.65
C ARG A 19 -18.82 -6.40 5.71
N LEU A 20 -19.40 -5.24 5.41
CA LEU A 20 -20.64 -5.11 4.61
C LEU A 20 -20.39 -5.21 3.10
N GLN A 21 -19.27 -4.71 2.57
CA GLN A 21 -18.86 -4.92 1.18
C GLN A 21 -18.41 -6.37 0.93
N ARG A 22 -17.84 -7.06 1.94
CA ARG A 22 -17.25 -8.41 1.82
C ARG A 22 -18.25 -9.58 1.87
N ALA A 23 -19.46 -9.40 2.40
CA ALA A 23 -20.44 -10.49 2.49
C ALA A 23 -20.98 -10.95 1.10
N GLY A 24 -20.93 -10.09 0.09
CA GLY A 24 -21.39 -10.40 -1.28
C GLY A 24 -20.28 -10.84 -2.25
N THR A 25 -19.05 -10.35 -2.09
CA THR A 25 -17.92 -10.56 -3.03
C THR A 25 -17.02 -11.75 -2.69
N VAL A 26 -16.96 -12.17 -1.41
CA VAL A 26 -16.13 -13.31 -0.96
C VAL A 26 -16.84 -14.66 -1.19
N ALA A 27 -18.15 -14.64 -1.46
CA ALA A 27 -18.95 -15.82 -1.78
C ALA A 27 -18.53 -16.41 -3.14
N GLY A 28 -17.65 -17.42 -3.11
CA GLY A 28 -17.13 -18.09 -4.32
C GLY A 28 -15.60 -18.08 -4.46
N LEU A 29 -14.87 -17.56 -3.46
CA LEU A 29 -13.40 -17.67 -3.44
C LEU A 29 -12.99 -19.14 -3.24
N SER A 30 -12.32 -19.71 -4.24
CA SER A 30 -11.72 -21.04 -4.17
C SER A 30 -10.43 -21.00 -3.36
N ARG A 31 -10.52 -20.86 -2.03
CA ARG A 31 -9.37 -20.65 -1.13
C ARG A 31 -8.24 -21.68 -1.26
N HIS A 32 -8.57 -22.91 -1.65
CA HIS A 32 -7.60 -23.98 -1.93
C HIS A 32 -6.65 -23.68 -3.11
N GLU A 33 -6.99 -22.73 -3.99
CA GLU A 33 -6.16 -22.29 -5.12
C GLU A 33 -5.10 -21.25 -4.72
N TYR A 34 -5.15 -20.74 -3.49
CA TYR A 34 -4.30 -19.67 -3.00
C TYR A 34 -3.38 -20.17 -1.87
N PRO A 35 -2.31 -20.93 -2.17
CA PRO A 35 -1.39 -21.39 -1.14
C PRO A 35 -0.72 -20.20 -0.42
N VAL A 36 -0.69 -20.24 0.91
CA VAL A 36 -0.08 -19.21 1.75
C VAL A 36 1.15 -19.76 2.45
N LEU A 37 2.30 -19.11 2.26
CA LEU A 37 3.54 -19.44 2.94
C LEU A 37 3.77 -18.45 4.08
N ILE A 38 3.83 -18.94 5.32
CA ILE A 38 3.94 -18.12 6.53
C ILE A 38 5.34 -18.22 7.13
N PHE A 39 6.09 -17.12 7.10
CA PHE A 39 7.38 -16.99 7.77
C PHE A 39 7.19 -16.58 9.24
N PHE A 40 7.95 -17.22 10.14
CA PHE A 40 7.91 -16.92 11.58
C PHE A 40 9.33 -16.87 12.17
N HIS A 41 9.45 -16.23 13.33
CA HIS A 41 10.69 -16.16 14.09
C HIS A 41 10.60 -17.03 15.35
N GLY A 42 11.22 -18.22 15.29
CA GLY A 42 11.07 -19.29 16.29
C GLY A 42 11.83 -19.10 17.60
N TYR A 43 12.66 -18.06 17.74
CA TYR A 43 13.39 -17.75 18.98
C TYR A 43 12.63 -16.82 19.93
N CYS A 44 11.54 -16.19 19.46
CA CYS A 44 10.67 -15.39 20.30
C CYS A 44 9.23 -15.89 20.20
N LEU A 45 8.63 -16.21 21.34
CA LEU A 45 7.28 -16.77 21.41
C LEU A 45 6.24 -15.86 20.75
N ALA A 46 6.32 -14.54 20.94
CA ALA A 46 5.39 -13.59 20.35
C ALA A 46 5.40 -13.63 18.81
N HIS A 47 6.60 -13.74 18.21
CA HIS A 47 6.78 -13.80 16.76
C HIS A 47 6.60 -15.22 16.17
N THR A 48 6.28 -16.20 17.02
CA THR A 48 5.81 -17.53 16.61
C THR A 48 4.29 -17.63 16.71
N ILE A 49 3.70 -17.11 17.79
CA ILE A 49 2.26 -17.23 18.06
C ILE A 49 1.43 -16.35 17.13
N ARG A 50 1.86 -15.12 16.82
CA ARG A 50 1.09 -14.23 15.92
C ARG A 50 0.89 -14.84 14.53
N PRO A 51 1.94 -15.32 13.83
CA PRO A 51 1.76 -16.07 12.58
C PRO A 51 0.90 -17.32 12.72
N LEU A 52 1.05 -18.08 13.82
CA LEU A 52 0.29 -19.29 14.08
C LEU A 52 -1.22 -19.00 14.23
N VAL A 53 -1.59 -17.92 14.92
CA VAL A 53 -2.99 -17.48 15.05
C VAL A 53 -3.60 -17.20 13.68
N VAL A 54 -2.89 -16.48 12.80
CA VAL A 54 -3.36 -16.21 11.43
C VAL A 54 -3.44 -17.51 10.63
N GLY A 55 -2.43 -18.37 10.70
CA GLY A 55 -2.39 -19.65 9.98
C GLY A 55 -3.51 -20.60 10.39
N ARG A 56 -3.90 -20.63 11.69
CA ARG A 56 -5.06 -21.39 12.18
C ARG A 56 -6.35 -20.95 11.51
N SER A 57 -6.61 -19.64 11.46
CA SER A 57 -7.81 -19.08 10.81
C SER A 57 -7.82 -19.31 9.30
N LEU A 58 -6.69 -19.12 8.61
CA LEU A 58 -6.59 -19.41 7.17
C LEU A 58 -6.83 -20.90 6.87
N ARG A 59 -6.20 -21.80 7.62
CA ARG A 59 -6.41 -23.25 7.46
C ARG A 59 -7.87 -23.64 7.72
N ALA A 60 -8.50 -23.06 8.75
CA ALA A 60 -9.90 -23.31 9.06
C ALA A 60 -10.85 -22.86 7.92
N ARG A 61 -10.47 -21.85 7.15
CA ARG A 61 -11.20 -21.38 5.95
C ARG A 61 -10.87 -22.18 4.68
N GLY A 62 -9.91 -23.09 4.73
CA GLY A 62 -9.56 -23.98 3.61
C GLY A 62 -8.41 -23.50 2.72
N TYR A 63 -7.60 -22.54 3.19
CA TYR A 63 -6.33 -22.22 2.52
C TYR A 63 -5.30 -23.34 2.74
N PRO A 64 -4.47 -23.69 1.73
CA PRO A 64 -3.26 -24.46 1.94
C PRO A 64 -2.25 -23.57 2.66
N VAL A 65 -1.85 -23.94 3.88
CA VAL A 65 -0.96 -23.13 4.72
C VAL A 65 0.28 -23.93 5.08
N GLU A 66 1.44 -23.36 4.78
CA GLU A 66 2.74 -23.93 5.09
C GLU A 66 3.59 -22.89 5.84
N PHE A 67 4.46 -23.33 6.75
CA PHE A 67 5.27 -22.44 7.58
C PHE A 67 6.77 -22.56 7.27
N ALA A 68 7.49 -21.46 7.43
CA ALA A 68 8.95 -21.43 7.28
C ALA A 68 9.61 -20.64 8.43
N GLY A 69 10.52 -21.29 9.15
CA GLY A 69 11.25 -20.68 10.27
C GLY A 69 11.92 -21.73 11.14
N VAL A 70 12.75 -21.27 12.08
CA VAL A 70 13.46 -22.15 13.01
C VAL A 70 13.60 -21.50 14.40
N GLY A 71 13.69 -22.32 15.43
CA GLY A 71 13.98 -21.93 16.80
C GLY A 71 13.30 -22.82 17.84
N PRO A 72 13.52 -22.56 19.14
CA PRO A 72 12.96 -23.35 20.24
C PRO A 72 11.43 -23.46 20.24
N HIS A 73 10.71 -22.51 19.63
CA HIS A 73 9.25 -22.50 19.57
C HIS A 73 8.67 -23.12 18.30
N THR A 74 9.50 -23.62 17.36
CA THR A 74 9.03 -24.28 16.13
C THR A 74 8.06 -25.44 16.39
N ALA A 75 8.29 -26.20 17.47
CA ALA A 75 7.41 -27.29 17.89
C ALA A 75 5.94 -26.83 18.06
N ARG A 76 5.70 -25.58 18.49
CA ARG A 76 4.33 -25.05 18.65
C ARG A 76 3.53 -25.06 17.36
N ILE A 77 4.18 -24.91 16.21
CA ILE A 77 3.56 -24.93 14.88
C ILE A 77 3.43 -26.37 14.40
N ALA A 78 4.51 -27.16 14.54
CA ALA A 78 4.54 -28.56 14.09
C ALA A 78 3.54 -29.45 14.83
N ASP A 79 3.36 -29.25 16.14
CA ASP A 79 2.43 -30.01 16.99
C ASP A 79 0.96 -29.83 16.56
N GLU A 80 0.66 -28.77 15.80
CA GLU A 80 -0.66 -28.55 15.20
C GLU A 80 -0.82 -29.17 13.80
N GLY A 81 0.17 -29.92 13.33
CA GLY A 81 0.15 -30.63 12.06
C GLY A 81 0.34 -29.74 10.83
N PHE A 82 0.90 -28.54 10.98
CA PHE A 82 1.31 -27.73 9.84
C PHE A 82 2.62 -28.25 9.23
N PRO A 83 2.79 -28.25 7.89
CA PRO A 83 4.10 -28.41 7.27
C PRO A 83 5.02 -27.26 7.67
N VAL A 84 6.25 -27.59 8.08
CA VAL A 84 7.25 -26.60 8.50
C VAL A 84 8.56 -26.83 7.75
N TYR A 85 9.08 -25.77 7.13
CA TYR A 85 10.40 -25.74 6.51
C TYR A 85 11.38 -24.97 7.39
N GLU A 86 12.52 -25.57 7.68
CA GLU A 86 13.57 -24.88 8.41
C GLU A 86 14.24 -23.85 7.49
N ILE A 87 14.16 -22.59 7.89
CA ILE A 87 14.91 -21.50 7.27
C ILE A 87 15.53 -20.66 8.38
N ASP A 88 16.80 -20.30 8.22
CA ASP A 88 17.55 -19.58 9.23
C ASP A 88 16.89 -18.24 9.56
N THR A 89 16.85 -17.90 10.84
CA THR A 89 16.34 -16.63 11.37
C THR A 89 17.28 -16.18 12.48
N MET A 90 17.49 -14.87 12.62
CA MET A 90 18.50 -14.32 13.54
C MET A 90 18.21 -14.75 14.98
N PRO A 91 19.09 -15.50 15.66
CA PRO A 91 18.83 -15.94 17.03
C PRO A 91 18.64 -14.76 18.00
N GLN A 92 17.66 -14.86 18.89
CA GLN A 92 17.34 -13.79 19.86
C GLN A 92 18.56 -13.40 20.71
N SER A 93 19.34 -14.38 21.17
CA SER A 93 20.55 -14.12 21.98
C SER A 93 21.58 -13.24 21.29
N ARG A 94 21.66 -13.30 19.95
CA ARG A 94 22.55 -12.44 19.16
C ARG A 94 21.98 -11.03 19.05
N MET A 95 20.68 -10.89 18.83
CA MET A 95 20.03 -9.58 18.84
C MET A 95 20.20 -8.90 20.21
N ASP A 96 19.99 -9.65 21.30
CA ASP A 96 20.15 -9.17 22.67
C ASP A 96 21.60 -8.71 22.96
N GLU A 97 22.61 -9.46 22.49
CA GLU A 97 24.02 -9.08 22.64
C GLU A 97 24.31 -7.72 21.99
N TYR A 98 23.83 -7.51 20.77
CA TYR A 98 24.03 -6.27 20.02
C TYR A 98 23.27 -5.10 20.67
N VAL A 99 21.99 -5.30 20.98
CA VAL A 99 21.15 -4.30 21.66
C VAL A 99 21.76 -3.89 23.02
N SER A 100 22.35 -4.83 23.76
CA SER A 100 23.03 -4.52 25.04
C SER A 100 24.23 -3.57 24.90
N ARG A 101 24.80 -3.48 23.70
CA ARG A 101 25.91 -2.55 23.36
C ARG A 101 25.41 -1.28 22.66
N SER A 102 24.09 -1.10 22.55
CA SER A 102 23.47 -0.07 21.70
C SER A 102 23.90 -0.16 20.24
N ASP A 103 24.23 -1.37 19.78
CA ASP A 103 24.56 -1.69 18.39
C ASP A 103 23.33 -2.35 17.74
N TYR A 104 22.89 -1.83 16.60
CA TYR A 104 21.73 -2.34 15.88
C TYR A 104 22.12 -3.00 14.54
N GLY A 105 23.42 -3.10 14.24
CA GLY A 105 23.98 -3.73 13.03
C GLY A 105 24.12 -5.25 13.13
N TYR A 106 23.18 -5.94 13.75
CA TYR A 106 23.23 -7.40 13.91
C TYR A 106 22.91 -8.17 12.61
N TYR A 107 22.39 -7.49 11.60
CA TYR A 107 22.24 -8.02 10.24
C TYR A 107 23.45 -7.64 9.39
N ASN A 108 24.07 -8.61 8.71
CA ASN A 108 25.17 -8.35 7.78
C ASN A 108 24.80 -8.85 6.36
N ALA A 109 25.52 -8.36 5.35
CA ALA A 109 25.26 -8.67 3.94
C ALA A 109 25.26 -10.19 3.66
N GLU A 110 26.16 -10.95 4.30
CA GLU A 110 26.25 -12.40 4.14
C GLU A 110 25.00 -13.11 4.68
N TRP A 111 24.49 -12.69 5.84
CA TRP A 111 23.26 -13.24 6.40
C TRP A 111 22.04 -12.87 5.56
N ILE A 112 21.97 -11.62 5.07
CA ILE A 112 20.90 -11.15 4.19
C ILE A 112 20.86 -11.99 2.91
N ASP A 113 21.98 -12.14 2.21
CA ASP A 113 22.04 -12.93 0.97
C ASP A 113 21.62 -14.38 1.23
N ARG A 114 22.19 -15.05 2.24
CA ARG A 114 21.81 -16.44 2.56
C ARG A 114 20.31 -16.59 2.83
N CYS A 115 19.72 -15.69 3.60
CA CYS A 115 18.28 -15.69 3.88
C CYS A 115 17.46 -15.46 2.61
N VAL A 116 17.81 -14.45 1.81
CA VAL A 116 17.12 -14.16 0.54
C VAL A 116 17.20 -15.36 -0.41
N GLN A 117 18.37 -15.96 -0.62
CA GLN A 117 18.50 -17.12 -1.51
C GLN A 117 17.67 -18.33 -1.04
N ALA A 118 17.65 -18.59 0.28
CA ALA A 118 16.85 -19.66 0.85
C ALA A 118 15.33 -19.40 0.69
N GLU A 119 14.88 -18.15 0.93
CA GLU A 119 13.49 -17.75 0.74
C GLU A 119 13.07 -17.86 -0.73
N ARG A 120 13.89 -17.37 -1.67
CA ARG A 120 13.66 -17.49 -3.12
C ARG A 120 13.51 -18.95 -3.54
N THR A 121 14.39 -19.82 -3.04
CA THR A 121 14.34 -21.26 -3.32
C THR A 121 13.01 -21.85 -2.87
N LEU A 122 12.54 -21.49 -1.67
CA LEU A 122 11.30 -21.98 -1.12
C LEU A 122 10.07 -21.42 -1.86
N ILE A 123 10.06 -20.11 -2.14
CA ILE A 123 8.99 -19.44 -2.89
C ILE A 123 8.85 -20.01 -4.30
N ARG A 124 9.96 -20.23 -5.01
CA ARG A 124 9.93 -20.87 -6.34
C ARG A 124 9.42 -22.31 -6.31
N ARG A 125 9.76 -23.06 -5.26
CA ARG A 125 9.33 -24.44 -5.09
C ARG A 125 7.84 -24.55 -4.77
N LEU A 126 7.37 -23.76 -3.81
CA LEU A 126 6.00 -23.85 -3.30
C LEU A 126 5.01 -23.01 -4.10
N ARG A 127 5.49 -21.99 -4.82
CA ARG A 127 4.69 -21.02 -5.59
C ARG A 127 3.50 -20.50 -4.79
N PRO A 128 3.73 -19.90 -3.59
CA PRO A 128 2.64 -19.35 -2.81
C PRO A 128 1.97 -18.20 -3.57
N ALA A 129 0.66 -18.07 -3.40
CA ALA A 129 -0.09 -16.91 -3.87
C ALA A 129 0.11 -15.69 -2.96
N LEU A 130 0.50 -15.91 -1.70
CA LEU A 130 0.83 -14.88 -0.72
C LEU A 130 1.90 -15.40 0.24
N ALA A 131 2.93 -14.60 0.49
CA ALA A 131 3.90 -14.85 1.55
C ALA A 131 3.62 -13.92 2.74
N LEU A 132 3.33 -14.50 3.91
CA LEU A 132 3.03 -13.75 5.13
C LEU A 132 4.23 -13.80 6.09
N ALA A 133 4.53 -12.72 6.81
CA ALA A 133 5.57 -12.74 7.84
C ALA A 133 5.29 -11.91 9.09
N ASP A 134 5.90 -12.35 10.19
CA ASP A 134 6.19 -11.55 11.39
C ASP A 134 7.71 -11.62 11.64
N MET A 135 8.37 -10.48 11.82
CA MET A 135 9.84 -10.37 12.01
C MET A 135 10.68 -11.10 10.96
N ARG A 136 10.44 -10.80 9.69
CA ARG A 136 11.27 -11.29 8.57
C ARG A 136 11.73 -10.14 7.68
N PRO A 137 12.77 -9.37 8.07
CA PRO A 137 13.17 -8.16 7.34
C PRO A 137 13.61 -8.43 5.89
N THR A 138 14.10 -9.63 5.60
CA THR A 138 14.53 -10.07 4.26
C THR A 138 13.38 -10.33 3.29
N LEU A 139 12.15 -10.58 3.78
CA LEU A 139 11.05 -11.02 2.92
C LEU A 139 10.66 -9.97 1.89
N ARG A 140 10.76 -8.67 2.20
CA ARG A 140 10.48 -7.60 1.23
C ARG A 140 11.42 -7.64 0.03
N LEU A 141 12.71 -7.91 0.26
CA LEU A 141 13.70 -8.04 -0.82
C LEU A 141 13.38 -9.26 -1.68
N THR A 142 13.07 -10.39 -1.03
CA THR A 142 12.72 -11.63 -1.72
C THR A 142 11.43 -11.48 -2.53
N ALA A 143 10.41 -10.81 -1.97
CA ALA A 143 9.14 -10.55 -2.62
C ALA A 143 9.32 -9.74 -3.91
N SER A 144 10.10 -8.65 -3.84
CA SER A 144 10.49 -7.87 -5.01
C SER A 144 11.23 -8.72 -6.04
N LEU A 145 12.14 -9.59 -5.62
CA LEU A 145 12.91 -10.44 -6.54
C LEU A 145 12.10 -11.54 -7.24
N GLU A 146 11.00 -11.99 -6.63
CA GLU A 146 10.18 -13.09 -7.15
C GLU A 146 8.81 -12.65 -7.67
N GLY A 147 8.41 -11.40 -7.44
CA GLY A 147 7.09 -10.89 -7.81
C GLY A 147 5.96 -11.58 -7.04
N VAL A 148 6.19 -11.94 -5.78
CA VAL A 148 5.19 -12.57 -4.92
C VAL A 148 4.58 -11.52 -3.98
N ASP A 149 3.26 -11.52 -3.87
CA ASP A 149 2.56 -10.64 -2.94
C ASP A 149 2.87 -11.00 -1.49
N ILE A 150 2.89 -10.00 -0.62
CA ILE A 150 3.21 -10.19 0.80
C ILE A 150 2.19 -9.58 1.76
N ALA A 151 2.04 -10.24 2.91
CA ALA A 151 1.33 -9.71 4.07
C ALA A 151 2.29 -9.64 5.27
N LEU A 152 2.38 -8.49 5.91
CA LEU A 152 3.30 -8.26 7.03
C LEU A 152 2.50 -7.99 8.30
N ILE A 153 2.73 -8.79 9.34
CA ILE A 153 2.20 -8.53 10.68
C ILE A 153 3.03 -7.41 11.27
N GLU A 154 2.40 -6.26 11.51
CA GLU A 154 3.08 -5.05 11.98
C GLU A 154 2.45 -4.53 13.27
N ALA A 155 3.30 -3.87 14.07
CA ALA A 155 2.83 -3.11 15.20
C ALA A 155 2.26 -1.76 14.74
N ALA A 156 1.24 -1.26 15.43
CA ALA A 156 0.55 -0.04 15.02
C ALA A 156 1.46 1.20 14.97
N TYR A 157 2.45 1.30 15.84
CA TYR A 157 3.40 2.43 15.84
C TYR A 157 4.34 2.47 14.62
N ASN A 158 4.33 1.43 13.76
CA ASN A 158 5.07 1.42 12.48
C ASN A 158 4.25 2.02 11.31
N GLN A 159 3.03 2.51 11.56
CA GLN A 159 2.22 3.18 10.53
C GLN A 159 2.89 4.48 10.03
N PRO A 160 2.71 4.83 8.73
CA PRO A 160 3.12 6.13 8.21
C PRO A 160 2.50 7.27 9.01
N ASP A 161 3.27 8.34 9.18
CA ASP A 161 2.85 9.57 9.86
C ASP A 161 2.30 9.36 11.28
N TYR A 162 2.66 8.23 11.92
CA TYR A 162 2.35 8.02 13.32
C TYR A 162 3.12 9.05 14.16
N PRO A 163 2.49 9.77 15.11
CA PRO A 163 3.14 10.88 15.82
C PRO A 163 4.38 10.48 16.65
N PHE A 164 4.50 9.18 16.98
CA PHE A 164 5.58 8.63 17.80
C PHE A 164 6.05 7.28 17.25
N PRO A 165 6.67 7.23 16.06
CA PRO A 165 7.05 5.96 15.47
C PRO A 165 8.27 5.41 16.19
N ILE A 166 8.21 4.14 16.59
CA ILE A 166 9.38 3.42 17.08
C ILE A 166 10.01 2.76 15.86
N ARG A 167 10.97 3.46 15.24
CA ARG A 167 11.68 2.94 14.08
C ARG A 167 12.60 1.80 14.53
N LEU A 168 12.09 0.57 14.44
CA LEU A 168 12.93 -0.63 14.41
C LEU A 168 13.60 -0.72 13.03
N PRO A 169 14.79 -1.34 12.90
CA PRO A 169 15.48 -1.53 11.62
C PRO A 169 14.71 -2.36 10.57
N THR A 170 13.47 -2.78 10.85
CA THR A 170 12.54 -3.36 9.87
C THR A 170 11.89 -2.33 8.95
N SER A 171 11.92 -1.03 9.31
CA SER A 171 11.60 0.05 8.39
C SER A 171 12.85 0.33 7.55
N LEU A 172 12.83 -0.03 6.27
CA LEU A 172 13.82 0.38 5.27
C LEU A 172 13.80 1.91 5.18
N SER A 173 14.59 2.57 6.02
CA SER A 173 14.93 3.97 5.86
C SER A 173 16.16 3.98 4.97
N LEU A 174 15.98 4.36 3.71
CA LEU A 174 17.06 4.57 2.75
C LEU A 174 18.09 5.50 3.40
N GLY A 175 19.23 4.97 3.84
CA GLY A 175 20.26 5.84 4.36
C GLY A 175 21.40 5.25 5.19
N ASP A 176 21.36 4.01 5.69
CA ASP A 176 22.51 3.26 6.24
C ASP A 176 22.02 1.87 6.70
N GLU A 177 22.81 0.81 6.44
CA GLU A 177 22.63 -0.64 6.79
C GLU A 177 22.53 -1.59 5.55
N PRO A 178 23.02 -2.86 5.64
CA PRO A 178 23.30 -3.74 4.48
C PRO A 178 22.09 -4.21 3.67
N PHE A 179 20.86 -3.92 4.11
CA PHE A 179 19.65 -4.18 3.32
C PHE A 179 19.52 -3.23 2.13
N ASP A 180 19.90 -1.96 2.29
CA ASP A 180 19.83 -0.96 1.22
C ASP A 180 20.87 -1.27 0.14
N GLU A 181 22.09 -1.64 0.54
CA GLU A 181 23.13 -2.08 -0.39
C GLU A 181 22.67 -3.31 -1.19
N TYR A 182 22.08 -4.30 -0.52
CA TYR A 182 21.52 -5.46 -1.20
C TYR A 182 20.40 -5.08 -2.16
N ALA A 183 19.48 -4.19 -1.76
CA ALA A 183 18.40 -3.71 -2.60
C ALA A 183 18.94 -3.01 -3.85
N LEU A 184 19.83 -2.04 -3.68
CA LEU A 184 20.46 -1.26 -4.76
C LEU A 184 21.14 -2.17 -5.79
N ASN A 185 21.86 -3.20 -5.33
CA ASN A 185 22.53 -4.17 -6.19
C ASN A 185 21.56 -5.07 -6.99
N ASN A 186 20.29 -5.11 -6.60
CA ASN A 186 19.28 -6.02 -7.16
C ASN A 186 18.05 -5.32 -7.77
N VAL A 187 17.95 -3.98 -7.72
CA VAL A 187 16.82 -3.21 -8.28
C VAL A 187 16.46 -3.62 -9.72
N PRO A 188 17.41 -3.85 -10.65
CA PRO A 188 17.06 -4.24 -12.02
C PRO A 188 16.30 -5.56 -12.14
N ALA A 189 16.36 -6.41 -11.11
CA ALA A 189 15.68 -7.70 -11.05
C ALA A 189 14.35 -7.66 -10.28
N PHE A 190 13.93 -6.49 -9.77
CA PHE A 190 12.68 -6.37 -9.02
C PHE A 190 11.46 -6.43 -9.93
N ALA A 191 10.48 -7.21 -9.51
CA ALA A 191 9.17 -7.35 -10.10
C ALA A 191 8.10 -6.67 -9.22
N PRO A 192 7.04 -6.11 -9.83
CA PRO A 192 5.90 -5.57 -9.09
C PRO A 192 5.24 -6.65 -8.23
N HIS A 193 4.82 -6.26 -7.03
CA HIS A 193 4.03 -7.06 -6.11
C HIS A 193 3.25 -6.14 -5.16
N HIS A 194 2.24 -6.68 -4.49
CA HIS A 194 1.41 -5.97 -3.52
C HIS A 194 1.89 -6.26 -2.09
N ILE A 195 1.72 -5.26 -1.23
CA ILE A 195 2.06 -5.35 0.19
C ILE A 195 0.83 -5.00 1.02
N LEU A 196 0.45 -5.92 1.90
CA LEU A 196 -0.59 -5.75 2.89
C LEU A 196 0.02 -5.69 4.29
N TYR A 197 -0.44 -4.79 5.14
CA TYR A 197 -0.04 -4.74 6.56
C TYR A 197 -1.21 -5.17 7.44
N LEU A 198 -0.98 -6.22 8.21
CA LEU A 198 -1.89 -6.72 9.23
C LEU A 198 -1.48 -6.07 10.56
N VAL A 199 -2.12 -4.96 10.90
CA VAL A 199 -1.86 -4.21 12.12
C VAL A 199 -2.46 -4.96 13.30
N ALA A 200 -1.60 -5.61 14.09
CA ALA A 200 -1.97 -6.51 15.19
C ALA A 200 -2.39 -5.75 16.47
N ASP A 201 -3.31 -4.80 16.30
CA ASP A 201 -3.72 -3.82 17.31
C ASP A 201 -5.20 -3.43 17.15
N VAL A 202 -5.71 -2.59 18.03
CA VAL A 202 -7.07 -2.01 17.93
C VAL A 202 -7.00 -0.48 17.88
N PRO A 203 -7.79 0.19 17.02
CA PRO A 203 -7.78 1.65 16.91
C PRO A 203 -7.94 2.43 18.22
N PRO A 204 -8.72 1.97 19.22
CA PRO A 204 -8.80 2.65 20.52
C PRO A 204 -7.49 2.62 21.33
N PHE A 205 -6.67 1.58 21.16
CA PHE A 205 -5.37 1.47 21.83
C PHE A 205 -4.33 2.29 21.06
N HIS A 206 -4.22 2.05 19.76
CA HIS A 206 -3.41 2.84 18.83
C HIS A 206 -4.29 3.39 17.71
N PRO A 207 -4.61 4.69 17.74
CA PRO A 207 -5.36 5.32 16.65
C PRO A 207 -4.59 5.26 15.33
N PRO A 208 -5.24 5.18 14.16
CA PRO A 208 -4.54 5.35 12.89
C PRO A 208 -3.93 6.77 12.78
N GLY A 209 -2.79 6.87 12.11
CA GLY A 209 -2.25 8.16 11.67
C GLY A 209 -3.19 8.83 10.64
N GLU A 210 -3.12 10.16 10.52
CA GLU A 210 -4.04 10.95 9.69
C GLU A 210 -4.06 10.49 8.22
N ASP A 211 -2.90 10.12 7.68
CA ASP A 211 -2.71 9.68 6.29
C ASP A 211 -2.37 8.18 6.17
N THR A 212 -2.82 7.36 7.13
CA THR A 212 -2.56 5.91 7.12
C THR A 212 -3.09 5.28 5.81
N PRO A 213 -2.23 4.65 4.99
CA PRO A 213 -2.66 4.08 3.72
C PRO A 213 -3.67 2.95 3.88
N ALA A 214 -4.56 2.77 2.89
CA ALA A 214 -5.63 1.76 2.92
C ALA A 214 -5.12 0.30 3.03
N HIS A 215 -3.85 0.04 2.71
CA HIS A 215 -3.23 -1.28 2.85
C HIS A 215 -2.72 -1.57 4.27
N TYR A 216 -2.92 -0.67 5.24
CA TYR A 216 -2.78 -0.93 6.68
C TYR A 216 -4.13 -1.31 7.29
N CYS A 217 -4.30 -2.60 7.56
CA CYS A 217 -5.54 -3.16 8.04
C CYS A 217 -5.39 -3.58 9.50
N TYR A 218 -6.14 -2.93 10.40
CA TYR A 218 -6.28 -3.40 11.78
C TYR A 218 -6.93 -4.78 11.78
N VAL A 219 -6.33 -5.72 12.52
CA VAL A 219 -6.84 -7.09 12.68
C VAL A 219 -7.14 -7.42 14.14
N GLY A 220 -6.84 -6.51 15.08
CA GLY A 220 -6.90 -6.80 16.49
C GLY A 220 -5.67 -7.55 17.00
N PRO A 221 -5.61 -7.81 18.31
CA PRO A 221 -4.48 -8.48 18.91
C PRO A 221 -4.41 -9.95 18.48
N LEU A 222 -3.28 -10.33 17.89
CA LEU A 222 -2.97 -11.70 17.49
C LEU A 222 -2.43 -12.52 18.68
N ILE A 223 -3.24 -12.63 19.73
CA ILE A 223 -2.89 -13.35 20.95
C ILE A 223 -3.52 -14.75 20.99
N GLU A 224 -2.84 -15.69 21.65
CA GLU A 224 -3.39 -17.03 21.81
C GLU A 224 -4.60 -17.03 22.75
N SER A 225 -5.59 -17.89 22.49
CA SER A 225 -6.73 -18.09 23.38
C SER A 225 -6.95 -19.59 23.58
N PRO A 226 -6.07 -20.25 24.36
CA PRO A 226 -6.16 -21.70 24.53
C PRO A 226 -7.44 -22.06 25.28
N ARG A 227 -8.09 -23.16 24.88
CA ARG A 227 -9.32 -23.64 25.52
C ARG A 227 -9.09 -23.77 27.04
N PRO A 228 -9.95 -23.18 27.88
CA PRO A 228 -9.82 -23.27 29.32
C PRO A 228 -9.70 -24.72 29.77
N ARG A 229 -8.73 -24.99 30.65
CA ARG A 229 -8.61 -26.24 31.41
C ARG A 229 -8.56 -25.91 32.90
N PRO A 230 -8.90 -26.88 33.78
CA PRO A 230 -8.62 -26.74 35.21
C PRO A 230 -7.18 -26.30 35.43
N VAL A 231 -7.00 -25.29 36.29
CA VAL A 231 -5.69 -24.76 36.68
C VAL A 231 -5.51 -25.18 38.13
N ALA A 232 -4.79 -26.28 38.35
CA ALA A 232 -4.63 -26.86 39.68
C ALA A 232 -4.11 -25.82 40.69
N GLU A 233 -3.27 -24.91 40.22
CA GLU A 233 -2.69 -23.78 40.96
C GLU A 233 -3.70 -22.71 41.38
N LEU A 234 -4.92 -22.72 40.85
CA LEU A 234 -5.98 -21.76 41.18
C LEU A 234 -7.26 -22.43 41.69
N ASP A 235 -7.53 -23.67 41.30
CA ASP A 235 -8.81 -24.35 41.56
C ASP A 235 -8.98 -24.80 43.02
N ASP A 236 -7.90 -25.09 43.73
CA ASP A 236 -7.91 -25.45 45.16
C ASP A 236 -7.64 -24.26 46.09
N TRP A 237 -7.59 -23.04 45.53
CA TRP A 237 -7.23 -21.84 46.26
C TRP A 237 -8.47 -21.03 46.64
N ASP A 238 -8.67 -20.77 47.93
CA ASP A 238 -9.72 -19.87 48.44
C ASP A 238 -9.82 -18.59 47.59
N ASP A 239 -10.98 -18.34 47.01
CA ASP A 239 -11.21 -17.26 46.06
C ASP A 239 -11.87 -16.01 46.65
N SER A 240 -12.02 -15.96 47.98
CA SER A 240 -12.56 -14.81 48.72
C SER A 240 -11.72 -13.53 48.58
N LEU A 241 -10.42 -13.67 48.27
CA LEU A 241 -9.49 -12.57 48.11
C LEU A 241 -9.15 -12.29 46.62
N PRO A 242 -8.94 -11.01 46.24
CA PRO A 242 -8.58 -10.66 44.88
C PRO A 242 -7.23 -11.28 44.49
N LEU A 243 -7.11 -11.67 43.22
CA LEU A 243 -5.89 -12.28 42.68
C LEU A 243 -5.06 -11.24 41.92
N VAL A 244 -3.81 -11.04 42.35
CA VAL A 244 -2.78 -10.28 41.65
C VAL A 244 -1.91 -11.25 40.88
N TYR A 245 -1.83 -11.07 39.56
CA TYR A 245 -1.05 -11.93 38.69
C TYR A 245 0.24 -11.23 38.24
N PHE A 246 1.39 -11.78 38.64
CA PHE A 246 2.70 -11.38 38.17
C PHE A 246 3.16 -12.24 37.01
N ASN A 247 3.54 -11.60 35.90
CA ASN A 247 4.21 -12.27 34.79
C ASN A 247 5.61 -11.68 34.57
N CYS A 248 6.64 -12.47 34.83
CA CYS A 248 8.05 -12.08 34.69
C CYS A 248 8.59 -12.20 33.27
N GLY A 249 7.77 -12.65 32.31
CA GLY A 249 8.16 -12.86 30.92
C GLY A 249 9.11 -14.05 30.71
N SER A 250 9.25 -14.47 29.45
CA SER A 250 10.18 -15.53 29.03
C SER A 250 11.56 -15.01 28.64
N THR A 251 11.73 -13.68 28.53
CA THR A 251 12.95 -12.97 28.13
C THR A 251 13.25 -11.84 29.14
N GLY A 252 14.42 -11.20 29.04
CA GLY A 252 14.85 -10.08 29.91
C GLY A 252 15.77 -10.51 31.06
N ALA A 253 16.01 -9.63 32.03
CA ALA A 253 16.88 -9.90 33.19
C ALA A 253 16.30 -10.94 34.18
N TYR A 254 17.17 -11.53 35.03
CA TYR A 254 16.76 -12.41 36.15
C TYR A 254 15.82 -11.65 37.10
N PRO A 255 14.63 -12.20 37.46
CA PRO A 255 13.63 -11.49 38.25
C PRO A 255 13.94 -11.49 39.76
N GLY A 256 15.14 -11.06 40.16
CA GLY A 256 15.62 -11.09 41.55
C GLY A 256 14.85 -10.17 42.51
N PHE A 257 14.07 -9.21 42.01
CA PHE A 257 13.21 -8.37 42.84
C PHE A 257 12.12 -9.17 43.57
N LEU A 258 11.78 -10.36 43.05
CA LEU A 258 10.84 -11.29 43.69
C LEU A 258 11.30 -11.66 45.11
N ASP A 259 12.61 -11.80 45.32
CA ASP A 259 13.20 -12.18 46.61
C ASP A 259 12.92 -11.12 47.69
N ALA A 260 12.79 -9.86 47.30
CA ALA A 260 12.51 -8.75 48.21
C ALA A 260 11.01 -8.45 48.33
N VAL A 261 10.23 -8.56 47.24
CA VAL A 261 8.83 -8.14 47.22
C VAL A 261 7.87 -9.21 47.75
N LEU A 262 8.07 -10.49 47.40
CA LEU A 262 7.13 -11.56 47.76
C LEU A 262 7.00 -11.74 49.29
N PRO A 263 8.07 -11.71 50.10
CA PRO A 263 7.93 -11.78 51.55
C PRO A 263 7.06 -10.65 52.14
N ARG A 264 7.06 -9.47 51.49
CA ARG A 264 6.29 -8.30 51.93
C ARG A 264 4.83 -8.36 51.51
N MET A 265 4.46 -9.32 50.66
CA MET A 265 3.10 -9.61 50.24
C MET A 265 2.42 -10.72 51.06
N ALA A 266 3.16 -11.44 51.92
CA ALA A 266 2.65 -12.61 52.63
C ALA A 266 1.44 -12.33 53.54
N ASP A 267 1.35 -11.13 54.12
CA ASP A 267 0.26 -10.73 55.02
C ASP A 267 -0.77 -9.81 54.34
N LYS A 268 -0.70 -9.66 53.02
CA LYS A 268 -1.60 -8.75 52.29
C LYS A 268 -2.97 -9.39 52.05
N PRO A 269 -4.05 -8.58 51.97
CA PRO A 269 -5.41 -9.07 51.76
C PRO A 269 -5.69 -9.40 50.28
N TYR A 270 -4.75 -10.06 49.62
CA TYR A 270 -4.85 -10.52 48.23
C TYR A 270 -3.97 -11.75 48.01
N ARG A 271 -4.32 -12.52 46.97
CA ARG A 271 -3.55 -13.66 46.49
C ARG A 271 -2.58 -13.21 45.42
N VAL A 272 -1.41 -13.84 45.34
CA VAL A 272 -0.37 -13.53 44.37
C VAL A 272 0.02 -14.79 43.62
N LEU A 273 -0.31 -14.86 42.33
CA LEU A 273 0.24 -15.88 41.44
C LEU A 273 1.37 -15.27 40.62
N VAL A 274 2.53 -15.93 40.59
CA VAL A 274 3.70 -15.50 39.81
C VAL A 274 4.04 -16.56 38.77
N THR A 275 4.16 -16.17 37.50
CA THR A 275 4.77 -17.01 36.45
C THR A 275 6.18 -16.52 36.11
N THR A 276 7.16 -17.41 36.21
CA THR A 276 8.59 -17.06 36.11
C THR A 276 9.25 -17.51 34.81
N ALA A 277 8.58 -18.35 34.01
CA ALA A 277 9.15 -19.07 32.87
C ALA A 277 10.42 -19.88 33.22
N GLY A 278 10.51 -20.37 34.47
CA GLY A 278 11.67 -21.13 34.97
C GLY A 278 12.91 -20.27 35.25
N ARG A 279 12.79 -18.93 35.20
CA ARG A 279 13.93 -18.00 35.32
C ARG A 279 14.25 -17.61 36.76
N TRP A 280 13.38 -17.91 37.72
CA TRP A 280 13.56 -17.58 39.14
C TRP A 280 13.80 -18.84 39.95
N SER A 281 14.75 -18.80 40.89
CA SER A 281 15.15 -19.95 41.71
C SER A 281 14.87 -19.77 43.20
N GLY A 282 14.30 -18.63 43.59
CA GLY A 282 13.97 -18.34 44.98
C GLY A 282 12.80 -19.18 45.49
N GLN A 283 12.53 -19.08 46.79
CA GLN A 283 11.44 -19.76 47.48
C GLN A 283 10.72 -18.79 48.40
N VAL A 284 9.39 -18.86 48.41
CA VAL A 284 8.55 -18.13 49.35
C VAL A 284 7.49 -19.08 49.90
N ALA A 285 7.36 -19.13 51.22
CA ALA A 285 6.37 -19.96 51.90
C ALA A 285 5.31 -19.04 52.52
N ALA A 286 4.24 -18.77 51.78
CA ALA A 286 3.09 -17.98 52.24
C ALA A 286 1.80 -18.57 51.66
N PRO A 287 0.71 -18.66 52.45
CA PRO A 287 -0.54 -19.30 52.01
C PRO A 287 -1.26 -18.51 50.89
N ASN A 288 -0.96 -17.22 50.76
CA ASN A 288 -1.51 -16.32 49.75
C ASN A 288 -0.55 -16.09 48.56
N ILE A 289 0.57 -16.82 48.44
CA ILE A 289 1.49 -16.70 47.31
C ILE A 289 1.72 -18.07 46.67
N ARG A 290 1.61 -18.14 45.35
CA ARG A 290 2.00 -19.30 44.54
C ARG A 290 2.91 -18.85 43.42
N VAL A 291 3.99 -19.59 43.21
CA VAL A 291 4.95 -19.34 42.13
C VAL A 291 5.06 -20.59 41.30
N VAL A 292 4.89 -20.44 39.98
CA VAL A 292 4.96 -21.53 39.02
C VAL A 292 5.74 -21.12 37.79
N ASP A 293 6.28 -22.10 37.06
CA ASP A 293 7.05 -21.80 35.87
C ASP A 293 6.16 -21.28 34.74
N PHE A 294 5.03 -21.95 34.51
CA PHE A 294 4.17 -21.60 33.39
C PHE A 294 2.70 -22.00 33.62
N VAL A 295 1.81 -21.04 33.43
CA VAL A 295 0.37 -21.24 33.22
C VAL A 295 -0.04 -20.29 32.09
N PRO A 296 -0.91 -20.69 31.15
CA PRO A 296 -1.44 -19.78 30.14
C PRO A 296 -2.05 -18.53 30.77
N ALA A 297 -1.50 -17.36 30.44
CA ALA A 297 -1.90 -16.09 31.04
C ALA A 297 -3.40 -15.83 30.95
N ALA A 298 -4.03 -16.21 29.84
CA ALA A 298 -5.47 -16.07 29.63
C ALA A 298 -6.32 -16.80 30.69
N TRP A 299 -5.86 -17.93 31.22
CA TRP A 299 -6.58 -18.70 32.25
C TRP A 299 -6.49 -18.04 33.62
N VAL A 300 -5.31 -17.49 33.96
CA VAL A 300 -5.11 -16.74 35.21
C VAL A 300 -5.88 -15.43 35.18
N LEU A 301 -5.76 -14.68 34.08
CA LEU A 301 -6.35 -13.35 33.92
C LEU A 301 -7.88 -13.38 33.92
N ALA A 302 -8.51 -14.50 33.57
CA ALA A 302 -9.96 -14.67 33.72
C ALA A 302 -10.45 -14.61 35.18
N ARG A 303 -9.53 -14.75 36.16
CA ARG A 303 -9.81 -14.74 37.61
C ARG A 303 -9.03 -13.65 38.35
N ALA A 304 -8.17 -12.90 37.66
CA ALA A 304 -7.32 -11.88 38.25
C ALA A 304 -8.08 -10.55 38.42
N ALA A 305 -7.80 -9.86 39.53
CA ALA A 305 -8.21 -8.48 39.74
C ALA A 305 -7.17 -7.48 39.21
N LEU A 306 -5.92 -7.91 39.07
CA LEU A 306 -4.81 -7.06 38.65
C LEU A 306 -3.72 -7.87 37.94
N PHE A 307 -3.17 -7.30 36.87
CA PHE A 307 -1.99 -7.81 36.18
C PHE A 307 -0.76 -6.95 36.47
N VAL A 308 0.39 -7.57 36.73
CA VAL A 308 1.67 -6.91 36.99
C VAL A 308 2.79 -7.53 36.13
N GLY A 309 3.54 -6.72 35.36
CA GLY A 309 4.65 -7.24 34.54
C GLY A 309 5.36 -6.20 33.65
N ILE A 310 6.37 -6.65 32.90
CA ILE A 310 7.31 -5.82 32.10
C ILE A 310 6.66 -5.26 30.79
N GLY A 311 5.35 -5.03 30.75
CA GLY A 311 4.72 -4.23 29.68
C GLY A 311 4.75 -4.76 28.23
N GLY A 312 5.06 -6.04 28.01
CA GLY A 312 4.99 -6.63 26.66
C GLY A 312 3.56 -6.64 26.10
N ILE A 313 3.39 -6.20 24.85
CA ILE A 313 2.06 -5.94 24.25
C ILE A 313 1.12 -7.15 24.26
N GLY A 314 1.64 -8.36 24.03
CA GLY A 314 0.84 -9.58 24.12
C GLY A 314 0.25 -9.81 25.50
N SER A 315 1.04 -9.58 26.56
CA SER A 315 0.58 -9.72 27.96
C SER A 315 -0.41 -8.62 28.34
N ILE A 316 -0.15 -7.39 27.91
CA ILE A 316 -1.10 -6.27 28.07
C ILE A 316 -2.43 -6.63 27.41
N TYR A 317 -2.42 -7.10 26.17
CA TYR A 317 -3.65 -7.50 25.47
C TYR A 317 -4.37 -8.68 26.12
N HIS A 318 -3.65 -9.66 26.66
CA HIS A 318 -4.29 -10.71 27.45
C HIS A 318 -5.03 -10.14 28.66
N ALA A 319 -4.44 -9.19 29.38
CA ALA A 319 -5.06 -8.58 30.56
C ALA A 319 -6.26 -7.71 30.17
N LEU A 320 -6.08 -6.81 29.20
CA LEU A 320 -7.13 -5.91 28.74
C LEU A 320 -8.29 -6.66 28.09
N ARG A 321 -8.06 -7.76 27.36
CA ARG A 321 -9.13 -8.61 26.79
C ARG A 321 -10.00 -9.25 27.88
N GLN A 322 -9.44 -9.52 29.06
CA GLN A 322 -10.17 -10.00 30.24
C GLN A 322 -10.76 -8.87 31.09
N GLY A 323 -10.51 -7.60 30.74
CA GLY A 323 -10.97 -6.45 31.50
C GLY A 323 -10.21 -6.27 32.82
N VAL A 324 -8.95 -6.72 32.87
CA VAL A 324 -8.07 -6.65 34.03
C VAL A 324 -7.14 -5.43 33.90
N PRO A 325 -7.09 -4.55 34.92
CA PRO A 325 -6.15 -3.44 34.94
C PRO A 325 -4.67 -3.88 34.97
N VAL A 326 -3.79 -3.03 34.45
CA VAL A 326 -2.36 -3.34 34.27
C VAL A 326 -1.47 -2.42 35.11
N ILE A 327 -0.51 -2.99 35.84
CA ILE A 327 0.66 -2.27 36.35
C ILE A 327 1.89 -2.79 35.62
N GLY A 328 2.68 -1.90 35.04
CA GLY A 328 3.92 -2.31 34.41
C GLY A 328 5.00 -1.24 34.40
N ALA A 329 6.22 -1.68 34.11
CA ALA A 329 7.34 -0.81 33.82
C ALA A 329 8.04 -1.26 32.53
N PRO A 330 8.46 -0.32 31.69
CA PRO A 330 9.05 -0.63 30.40
C PRO A 330 10.57 -0.85 30.49
N GLU A 331 11.03 -1.94 29.91
CA GLU A 331 12.45 -2.23 29.64
C GLU A 331 12.89 -1.65 28.29
N HIS A 332 11.95 -1.55 27.35
CA HIS A 332 12.18 -1.16 25.96
C HIS A 332 11.22 -0.07 25.50
N LEU A 333 11.57 0.65 24.42
CA LEU A 333 10.80 1.78 23.89
C LEU A 333 9.37 1.40 23.46
N ASP A 334 9.17 0.20 22.94
CA ASP A 334 7.85 -0.31 22.58
C ASP A 334 6.96 -0.51 23.81
N GLN A 335 7.51 -1.09 24.87
CA GLN A 335 6.82 -1.25 26.15
C GLN A 335 6.50 0.10 26.80
N GLU A 336 7.41 1.08 26.68
CA GLU A 336 7.24 2.45 27.18
C GLU A 336 6.01 3.08 26.52
N TYR A 337 5.89 2.93 25.20
CA TYR A 337 4.72 3.37 24.46
C TYR A 337 3.42 2.68 24.93
N HIS A 338 3.40 1.35 24.98
CA HIS A 338 2.19 0.60 25.35
C HIS A 338 1.71 0.93 26.78
N LEU A 339 2.63 1.07 27.72
CA LEU A 339 2.31 1.43 29.10
C LEU A 339 1.86 2.90 29.24
N ASN A 340 2.38 3.80 28.40
CA ASN A 340 1.83 5.16 28.31
C ASN A 340 0.37 5.11 27.85
N ARG A 341 0.01 4.26 26.88
CA ARG A 341 -1.39 4.06 26.46
C ARG A 341 -2.26 3.46 27.56
N VAL A 342 -1.77 2.48 28.32
CA VAL A 342 -2.46 1.96 29.50
C VAL A 342 -2.79 3.08 30.49
N ARG A 343 -1.82 3.93 30.83
CA ARG A 343 -2.01 5.07 31.73
C ARG A 343 -3.01 6.08 31.16
N ASP A 344 -2.81 6.52 29.92
CA ASP A 344 -3.57 7.60 29.30
C ASP A 344 -5.04 7.22 29.07
N LEU A 345 -5.32 5.94 28.86
CA LEU A 345 -6.68 5.41 28.74
C LEU A 345 -7.32 5.07 30.10
N GLY A 346 -6.61 5.26 31.21
CA GLY A 346 -7.09 4.91 32.55
C GLY A 346 -7.25 3.41 32.78
N LEU A 347 -6.45 2.59 32.09
CA LEU A 347 -6.49 1.12 32.14
C LEU A 347 -5.52 0.54 33.16
N GLY A 348 -4.79 1.39 33.89
CA GLY A 348 -3.89 0.98 34.95
C GLY A 348 -2.76 1.99 35.20
N TYR A 349 -1.65 1.51 35.75
CA TYR A 349 -0.49 2.33 36.09
C TYR A 349 0.74 1.95 35.27
N LYS A 350 1.51 3.00 34.93
CA LYS A 350 2.87 2.86 34.44
C LYS A 350 3.82 3.35 35.54
N LEU A 351 4.68 2.46 36.00
CA LEU A 351 5.81 2.79 36.86
C LEU A 351 7.04 3.02 35.98
N ASN A 352 7.98 3.84 36.45
CA ASN A 352 9.32 3.83 35.86
C ASN A 352 10.09 2.58 36.30
N TRP A 353 11.21 2.31 35.64
CA TRP A 353 12.02 1.12 35.87
C TRP A 353 12.43 0.99 37.35
N ASP A 354 12.97 2.06 37.93
CA ASP A 354 13.44 2.08 39.33
C ASP A 354 12.30 1.86 40.34
N GLU A 355 11.12 2.42 40.10
CA GLU A 355 9.93 2.25 40.95
C GLU A 355 9.46 0.79 40.97
N PHE A 356 9.42 0.15 39.81
CA PHE A 356 8.91 -1.22 39.69
C PHE A 356 9.77 -2.25 40.43
N PHE A 357 11.09 -2.08 40.42
CA PHE A 357 12.00 -3.00 41.11
C PHE A 357 12.21 -2.67 42.60
N ARG A 358 11.63 -1.57 43.09
CA ARG A 358 11.63 -1.23 44.52
C ARG A 358 10.37 -1.74 45.20
N VAL A 359 10.54 -2.32 46.37
CA VAL A 359 9.47 -2.93 47.15
C VAL A 359 8.34 -1.94 47.46
N ASP A 360 8.65 -0.80 48.06
CA ASP A 360 7.61 0.11 48.57
C ASP A 360 6.80 0.77 47.43
N PRO A 361 7.39 1.33 46.35
CA PRO A 361 6.62 1.91 45.25
C PRO A 361 5.73 0.89 44.52
N LEU A 362 6.24 -0.33 44.29
CA LEU A 362 5.46 -1.38 43.64
C LEU A 362 4.26 -1.81 44.50
N LEU A 363 4.48 -2.01 45.82
CA LEU A 363 3.38 -2.35 46.75
C LEU A 363 2.37 -1.22 46.86
N GLU A 364 2.82 0.04 46.93
CA GLU A 364 1.93 1.20 46.97
C GLU A 364 1.07 1.27 45.70
N ALA A 365 1.64 1.04 44.52
CA ALA A 365 0.90 1.02 43.26
C ALA A 365 -0.17 -0.09 43.23
N ILE A 366 0.18 -1.30 43.68
CA ILE A 366 -0.74 -2.45 43.76
C ILE A 366 -1.87 -2.16 44.75
N ASP A 367 -1.54 -1.76 45.97
CA ASP A 367 -2.51 -1.48 47.03
C ASP A 367 -3.46 -0.35 46.61
N ASN A 368 -2.93 0.74 46.05
CA ASN A 368 -3.73 1.88 45.57
C ASN A 368 -4.66 1.50 44.41
N LEU A 369 -4.20 0.68 43.46
CA LEU A 369 -5.05 0.22 42.36
C LEU A 369 -6.15 -0.70 42.86
N LEU A 370 -5.85 -1.64 43.77
CA LEU A 370 -6.84 -2.54 44.35
C LEU A 370 -7.91 -1.79 45.16
N VAL A 371 -7.52 -0.78 45.94
CA VAL A 371 -8.48 0.12 46.64
C VAL A 371 -9.39 0.84 45.64
N ARG A 372 -8.84 1.26 44.49
CA ARG A 372 -9.57 1.96 43.43
C ARG A 372 -10.09 1.02 42.35
N HIS A 373 -10.15 -0.29 42.59
CA HIS A 373 -10.49 -1.27 41.56
C HIS A 373 -11.89 -1.02 40.95
N SER A 374 -12.83 -0.49 41.74
CA SER A 374 -14.15 -0.08 41.25
C SER A 374 -14.12 1.05 40.21
N GLU A 375 -13.05 1.84 40.15
CA GLU A 375 -12.84 2.88 39.14
C GLU A 375 -12.22 2.32 37.85
N PHE A 376 -11.20 1.47 37.97
CA PHE A 376 -10.47 0.91 36.82
C PHE A 376 -11.21 -0.23 36.11
N ALA A 377 -11.85 -1.13 36.87
CA ALA A 377 -12.42 -2.34 36.31
C ALA A 377 -13.56 -2.09 35.30
N PRO A 378 -14.48 -1.12 35.50
CA PRO A 378 -15.47 -0.78 34.48
C PRO A 378 -14.85 -0.28 33.16
N LEU A 379 -13.80 0.55 33.24
CA LEU A 379 -13.07 1.06 32.06
C LEU A 379 -12.39 -0.09 31.31
N CYS A 380 -11.71 -0.97 32.04
CA CYS A 380 -11.08 -2.15 31.45
C CYS A 380 -12.11 -3.10 30.82
N ARG A 381 -13.28 -3.31 31.44
CA ARG A 381 -14.36 -4.12 30.86
C ARG A 381 -14.97 -3.47 29.60
N ALA A 382 -15.13 -2.15 29.58
CA ALA A 382 -15.58 -1.43 28.39
C ALA A 382 -14.55 -1.55 27.25
N PHE A 383 -13.26 -1.45 27.57
CA PHE A 383 -12.18 -1.64 26.60
C PHE A 383 -12.10 -3.10 26.12
N ALA A 384 -12.30 -4.07 27.02
CA ALA A 384 -12.37 -5.49 26.70
C ALA A 384 -13.49 -5.79 25.70
N ALA A 385 -14.65 -5.12 25.82
CA ALA A 385 -15.74 -5.26 24.85
C ALA A 385 -15.30 -4.83 23.45
N HIS A 386 -14.60 -3.69 23.33
CA HIS A 386 -14.02 -3.23 22.06
C HIS A 386 -13.01 -4.23 21.51
N ILE A 387 -12.07 -4.72 22.32
CA ILE A 387 -11.09 -5.73 21.88
C ILE A 387 -11.80 -6.98 21.32
N ARG A 388 -12.89 -7.43 21.96
CA ARG A 388 -13.64 -8.63 21.53
C ARG A 388 -14.36 -8.48 20.20
N GLU A 389 -14.58 -7.25 19.73
CA GLU A 389 -15.11 -7.01 18.37
C GLU A 389 -14.09 -7.42 17.29
N TRP A 390 -12.80 -7.47 17.66
CA TRP A 390 -11.69 -7.89 16.80
C TRP A 390 -11.30 -9.33 17.11
N ASP A 391 -11.51 -10.21 16.13
CA ASP A 391 -11.19 -11.62 16.27
C ASP A 391 -9.85 -11.99 15.64
N GLY A 392 -8.84 -11.11 15.79
CA GLY A 392 -7.43 -11.38 15.47
C GLY A 392 -7.21 -12.12 14.15
N GLY A 393 -7.02 -13.44 14.25
CA GLY A 393 -6.82 -14.34 13.11
C GLY A 393 -7.98 -14.35 12.10
N GLU A 394 -9.23 -14.29 12.55
CA GLU A 394 -10.39 -14.22 11.64
C GLU A 394 -10.48 -12.87 10.94
N ALA A 395 -10.16 -11.76 11.63
CA ALA A 395 -10.09 -10.45 11.00
C ALA A 395 -8.94 -10.40 9.97
N ALA A 396 -7.78 -10.99 10.28
CA ALA A 396 -6.68 -11.15 9.33
C ALA A 396 -7.09 -11.98 8.11
N ALA A 397 -7.79 -13.09 8.34
CA ALA A 397 -8.30 -13.92 7.26
C ALA A 397 -9.39 -13.23 6.43
N ASP A 398 -10.23 -12.36 7.03
CA ASP A 398 -11.19 -11.50 6.30
C ASP A 398 -10.46 -10.51 5.38
N VAL A 399 -9.35 -9.94 5.85
CA VAL A 399 -8.51 -9.02 5.05
C VAL A 399 -7.85 -9.78 3.90
N ILE A 400 -7.33 -10.99 4.13
CA ILE A 400 -6.70 -11.82 3.10
C ILE A 400 -7.74 -12.32 2.07
N ASP A 401 -8.93 -12.73 2.52
CA ASP A 401 -10.05 -13.06 1.63
C ASP A 401 -10.41 -11.88 0.72
N ALA A 402 -10.46 -10.67 1.31
CA ALA A 402 -10.73 -9.45 0.55
C ALA A 402 -9.60 -9.11 -0.42
N PHE A 403 -8.34 -9.29 -0.01
CA PHE A 403 -7.19 -9.11 -0.88
C PHE A 403 -7.27 -9.99 -2.13
N PHE A 404 -7.54 -11.29 -1.96
CA PHE A 404 -7.67 -12.20 -3.11
C PHE A 404 -8.95 -11.99 -3.91
N ALA A 405 -10.06 -11.61 -3.25
CA ALA A 405 -11.28 -11.20 -3.94
C ALA A 405 -11.05 -9.93 -4.78
N ASP A 406 -10.35 -8.95 -4.20
CA ASP A 406 -9.96 -7.69 -4.84
C ASP A 406 -9.01 -7.94 -6.00
N GLN A 407 -8.11 -8.92 -5.91
CA GLN A 407 -7.28 -9.36 -7.05
C GLN A 407 -8.09 -10.08 -8.13
N ARG A 408 -9.10 -10.88 -7.77
CA ARG A 408 -10.08 -11.38 -8.75
C ARG A 408 -10.84 -10.22 -9.41
N SER A 409 -11.13 -9.15 -8.66
CA SER A 409 -11.65 -7.89 -9.18
C SER A 409 -10.60 -6.86 -9.58
N ALA A 410 -9.32 -7.19 -9.66
CA ALA A 410 -8.33 -6.40 -10.42
C ALA A 410 -8.55 -6.61 -11.93
N HIS A 411 -9.39 -7.60 -12.25
CA HIS A 411 -10.19 -7.65 -13.46
C HIS A 411 -11.53 -6.89 -13.26
N GLN A 412 -11.56 -5.77 -12.56
CA GLN A 412 -12.64 -4.78 -12.66
C GLN A 412 -12.01 -3.56 -13.29
N ILE A 413 -12.31 -3.43 -14.57
CA ILE A 413 -12.03 -2.23 -15.33
C ILE A 413 -12.89 -1.13 -14.71
N GLU A 414 -12.28 -0.02 -14.31
CA GLU A 414 -13.00 1.17 -13.85
C GLU A 414 -14.12 1.52 -14.84
N PRO A 415 -15.34 1.86 -14.40
CA PRO A 415 -16.47 2.10 -15.31
C PRO A 415 -16.17 3.09 -16.44
N ALA A 416 -15.33 4.10 -16.19
CA ALA A 416 -14.92 5.10 -17.19
C ALA A 416 -13.97 4.55 -18.30
N TYR A 417 -13.38 3.38 -18.08
CA TYR A 417 -12.44 2.73 -18.99
C TYR A 417 -12.98 1.43 -19.58
N GLN A 418 -14.17 0.98 -19.15
CA GLN A 418 -14.87 -0.16 -19.73
C GLN A 418 -15.25 0.15 -21.17
N MET A 419 -14.77 -0.68 -22.09
CA MET A 419 -15.12 -0.56 -23.50
C MET A 419 -15.54 -1.93 -24.06
N PRO A 420 -16.81 -2.12 -24.45
CA PRO A 420 -17.27 -3.34 -25.09
C PRO A 420 -16.45 -3.67 -26.34
N GLU A 421 -16.24 -4.96 -26.62
CA GLU A 421 -15.40 -5.42 -27.74
C GLU A 421 -15.68 -4.70 -29.08
N PRO A 422 -16.94 -4.51 -29.54
CA PRO A 422 -17.19 -3.80 -30.79
C PRO A 422 -16.70 -2.35 -30.78
N GLU A 423 -16.85 -1.67 -29.64
CA GLU A 423 -16.40 -0.29 -29.46
C GLU A 423 -14.87 -0.22 -29.37
N PHE A 424 -14.24 -1.19 -28.70
CA PHE A 424 -12.79 -1.23 -28.58
C PHE A 424 -12.14 -1.51 -29.93
N ILE A 425 -12.67 -2.45 -30.71
CA ILE A 425 -12.20 -2.69 -32.09
C ILE A 425 -12.36 -1.44 -32.94
N HIS A 426 -13.49 -0.75 -32.83
CA HIS A 426 -13.72 0.50 -33.55
C HIS A 426 -12.70 1.58 -33.16
N HIS A 427 -12.46 1.75 -31.86
CA HIS A 427 -11.48 2.68 -31.30
C HIS A 427 -10.07 2.39 -31.82
N LEU A 428 -9.64 1.12 -31.81
CA LEU A 428 -8.35 0.70 -32.36
C LEU A 428 -8.28 0.94 -33.88
N ASN A 429 -9.33 0.63 -34.62
CA ASN A 429 -9.39 0.80 -36.07
C ASN A 429 -9.37 2.29 -36.52
N GLN A 430 -9.74 3.22 -35.65
CA GLN A 430 -9.58 4.66 -35.92
C GLN A 430 -8.15 5.16 -35.69
N SER A 431 -7.43 4.58 -34.72
CA SER A 431 -6.06 5.00 -34.40
C SER A 431 -5.02 4.32 -35.29
N THR A 432 -5.26 3.07 -35.67
CA THR A 432 -4.38 2.15 -36.43
C THR A 432 -4.65 2.26 -37.95
N PRO A 433 -3.69 2.03 -38.86
CA PRO A 433 -3.87 2.19 -40.29
C PRO A 433 -4.72 1.08 -40.91
N ALA A 434 -5.07 1.28 -42.18
CA ALA A 434 -5.90 0.38 -42.98
C ALA A 434 -5.32 -1.03 -43.19
N ASP A 435 -4.05 -1.26 -42.89
CA ASP A 435 -3.37 -2.56 -42.96
C ASP A 435 -3.79 -3.51 -41.82
N LEU A 436 -4.28 -2.97 -40.69
CA LEU A 436 -4.86 -3.74 -39.59
C LEU A 436 -6.38 -3.56 -39.55
N GLY A 437 -7.09 -4.19 -40.49
CA GLY A 437 -8.56 -4.08 -40.57
C GLY A 437 -9.28 -4.66 -39.34
N VAL A 438 -10.56 -4.32 -39.20
CA VAL A 438 -11.47 -4.73 -38.11
C VAL A 438 -11.34 -6.22 -37.74
N GLU A 439 -11.29 -7.12 -38.73
CA GLU A 439 -11.22 -8.56 -38.47
C GLU A 439 -9.83 -9.03 -38.01
N ALA A 440 -8.77 -8.38 -38.49
CA ALA A 440 -7.41 -8.63 -38.00
C ALA A 440 -7.25 -8.16 -36.55
N ILE A 441 -7.81 -6.99 -36.20
CA ILE A 441 -7.88 -6.49 -34.82
C ILE A 441 -8.68 -7.47 -33.95
N ARG A 442 -9.85 -7.93 -34.41
CA ARG A 442 -10.65 -8.92 -33.66
C ARG A 442 -9.85 -10.19 -33.39
N THR A 443 -9.23 -10.75 -34.42
CA THR A 443 -8.38 -11.95 -34.30
C THR A 443 -7.24 -11.72 -33.31
N LEU A 444 -6.59 -10.55 -33.39
CA LEU A 444 -5.51 -10.14 -32.49
C LEU A 444 -5.98 -10.09 -31.03
N LEU A 445 -7.13 -9.47 -30.75
CA LEU A 445 -7.69 -9.36 -29.41
C LEU A 445 -8.05 -10.75 -28.85
N HIS A 446 -8.79 -11.55 -29.61
CA HIS A 446 -9.24 -12.90 -29.19
C HIS A 446 -8.07 -13.84 -28.94
N ARG A 447 -7.02 -13.78 -29.78
CA ARG A 447 -5.77 -14.52 -29.56
C ARG A 447 -5.09 -14.15 -28.25
N ASN A 448 -5.28 -12.95 -27.74
CA ASN A 448 -4.54 -12.44 -26.59
C ASN A 448 -5.31 -12.45 -25.27
N LEU A 449 -6.60 -12.81 -25.30
CA LEU A 449 -7.41 -12.97 -24.07
C LEU A 449 -6.77 -13.93 -23.05
N HIS A 450 -6.16 -15.02 -23.52
CA HIS A 450 -5.50 -16.00 -22.64
C HIS A 450 -4.05 -15.65 -22.30
N ARG A 451 -3.49 -14.57 -22.88
CA ARG A 451 -2.10 -14.11 -22.68
C ARG A 451 -2.00 -12.95 -21.68
N GLY A 452 -3.09 -12.64 -20.98
CA GLY A 452 -3.12 -11.57 -19.98
C GLY A 452 -3.48 -10.19 -20.54
N LEU A 453 -4.09 -10.12 -21.73
CA LEU A 453 -4.69 -8.88 -22.24
C LEU A 453 -5.78 -8.41 -21.23
N PRO A 454 -5.72 -7.18 -20.68
CA PRO A 454 -6.70 -6.72 -19.69
C PRO A 454 -8.15 -6.73 -20.18
N HIS A 455 -9.00 -7.60 -19.62
CA HIS A 455 -10.40 -7.70 -20.02
C HIS A 455 -11.27 -8.32 -18.91
N ILE A 456 -12.58 -8.14 -19.05
CA ILE A 456 -13.62 -8.79 -18.24
C ILE A 456 -14.65 -9.44 -19.16
N ARG A 457 -15.36 -10.45 -18.63
CA ARG A 457 -16.45 -11.10 -19.34
C ARG A 457 -17.78 -10.74 -18.70
N GLN A 458 -18.69 -10.15 -19.47
CA GLN A 458 -20.06 -9.85 -19.07
C GLN A 458 -21.00 -10.77 -19.86
N GLY A 459 -21.32 -11.93 -19.30
CA GLY A 459 -22.06 -12.98 -20.01
C GLY A 459 -21.27 -13.55 -21.19
N ARG A 460 -21.74 -13.31 -22.43
CA ARG A 460 -21.05 -13.72 -23.67
C ARG A 460 -20.16 -12.62 -24.25
N GLU A 461 -20.24 -11.40 -23.73
CA GLU A 461 -19.50 -10.25 -24.23
C GLU A 461 -18.18 -10.08 -23.51
N VAL A 462 -17.17 -9.59 -24.23
CA VAL A 462 -15.87 -9.20 -23.70
C VAL A 462 -15.81 -7.69 -23.60
N VAL A 463 -15.39 -7.18 -22.45
CA VAL A 463 -15.21 -5.74 -22.20
C VAL A 463 -13.74 -5.53 -21.88
N PHE A 464 -13.09 -4.61 -22.58
CA PHE A 464 -11.66 -4.32 -22.45
C PHE A 464 -11.42 -3.07 -21.61
N ASP A 465 -10.28 -3.03 -20.92
CA ASP A 465 -9.79 -1.78 -20.35
C ASP A 465 -9.24 -0.92 -21.49
N ARG A 466 -9.89 0.20 -21.80
CA ARG A 466 -9.51 1.04 -22.93
C ARG A 466 -8.03 1.47 -22.89
N ALA A 467 -7.48 1.76 -21.71
CA ALA A 467 -6.11 2.25 -21.58
C ALA A 467 -5.12 1.10 -21.47
N ASP A 468 -5.37 0.16 -20.55
CA ASP A 468 -4.41 -0.90 -20.23
C ASP A 468 -4.35 -1.95 -21.33
N SER A 469 -5.47 -2.26 -21.99
CA SER A 469 -5.47 -3.16 -23.16
C SER A 469 -4.71 -2.57 -24.33
N TRP A 470 -4.80 -1.25 -24.55
CA TRP A 470 -4.04 -0.60 -25.59
C TRP A 470 -2.54 -0.63 -25.28
N ASN A 471 -2.15 -0.31 -24.04
CA ASN A 471 -0.75 -0.38 -23.61
C ASN A 471 -0.20 -1.80 -23.74
N TRP A 472 -0.99 -2.80 -23.33
CA TRP A 472 -0.61 -4.21 -23.43
C TRP A 472 -0.35 -4.59 -24.89
N LEU A 473 -1.24 -4.23 -25.82
CA LEU A 473 -1.04 -4.50 -27.25
C LEU A 473 0.19 -3.77 -27.80
N TYR A 474 0.39 -2.52 -27.41
CA TYR A 474 1.54 -1.73 -27.82
C TYR A 474 2.88 -2.35 -27.38
N ASP A 475 2.92 -2.89 -26.15
CA ASP A 475 4.13 -3.48 -25.57
C ASP A 475 4.36 -4.94 -26.02
N HIS A 476 3.30 -5.71 -26.30
CA HIS A 476 3.38 -7.18 -26.48
C HIS A 476 3.04 -7.67 -27.89
N GLU A 477 2.46 -6.82 -28.76
CA GLU A 477 2.06 -7.19 -30.12
C GLU A 477 2.80 -6.34 -31.17
N PRO A 478 3.93 -6.84 -31.71
CA PRO A 478 4.73 -6.12 -32.70
C PRO A 478 3.94 -5.64 -33.92
N VAL A 479 2.99 -6.45 -34.37
CA VAL A 479 2.13 -6.13 -35.51
C VAL A 479 1.23 -4.92 -35.20
N PHE A 480 0.69 -4.84 -33.98
CA PHE A 480 -0.11 -3.70 -33.56
C PHE A 480 0.74 -2.44 -33.44
N PHE A 481 1.91 -2.54 -32.79
CA PHE A 481 2.86 -1.44 -32.65
C PHE A 481 3.29 -0.87 -34.02
N GLU A 482 3.74 -1.73 -34.93
CA GLU A 482 4.25 -1.33 -36.24
C GLU A 482 3.18 -0.65 -37.09
N SER A 483 1.96 -1.21 -37.09
CA SER A 483 0.82 -0.61 -37.76
C SER A 483 0.46 0.74 -37.13
N ASP A 484 0.18 0.83 -35.82
CA ASP A 484 -0.18 2.10 -35.15
C ASP A 484 0.88 3.19 -35.38
N TYR A 485 2.16 2.84 -35.30
CA TYR A 485 3.28 3.74 -35.60
C TYR A 485 3.24 4.26 -37.05
N ARG A 486 3.06 3.39 -38.04
CA ARG A 486 2.95 3.79 -39.45
C ARG A 486 1.76 4.71 -39.71
N ALA A 487 0.64 4.51 -39.02
CA ALA A 487 -0.54 5.37 -39.14
C ALA A 487 -0.26 6.78 -38.65
N LEU A 488 0.39 6.87 -37.49
CA LEU A 488 0.78 8.16 -36.91
C LEU A 488 1.78 8.89 -37.80
N GLU A 489 2.75 8.19 -38.37
CA GLU A 489 3.69 8.76 -39.33
C GLU A 489 3.02 9.21 -40.63
N ALA A 490 2.08 8.42 -41.17
CA ALA A 490 1.30 8.82 -42.34
C ALA A 490 0.48 10.09 -42.08
N LYS A 491 -0.21 10.16 -40.93
CA LYS A 491 -0.96 11.36 -40.49
C LYS A 491 -0.03 12.57 -40.35
N ARG A 492 1.18 12.40 -39.81
CA ARG A 492 2.16 13.49 -39.65
C ARG A 492 2.66 14.04 -40.99
N ARG A 493 2.83 13.18 -42.00
CA ARG A 493 3.33 13.58 -43.33
C ARG A 493 2.42 14.57 -44.06
N ASP A 494 1.13 14.62 -43.72
CA ASP A 494 0.22 15.62 -44.29
C ASP A 494 0.56 17.05 -43.84
N PHE A 495 1.16 17.19 -42.66
CA PHE A 495 1.45 18.48 -42.04
C PHE A 495 2.93 18.84 -42.13
N PHE A 496 3.80 17.84 -42.12
CA PHE A 496 5.23 18.03 -41.96
C PHE A 496 6.07 17.21 -42.95
N TYR A 497 7.21 17.77 -43.33
CA TYR A 497 8.22 17.08 -44.14
C TYR A 497 9.63 17.25 -43.56
N PRO A 498 10.51 16.26 -43.72
CA PRO A 498 11.89 16.36 -43.28
C PRO A 498 12.72 17.26 -44.22
N VAL A 499 13.49 18.19 -43.64
CA VAL A 499 14.45 19.06 -44.34
C VAL A 499 15.74 19.13 -43.52
N ASN A 500 16.86 18.64 -44.07
CA ASN A 500 18.18 18.71 -43.43
C ASN A 500 18.22 18.19 -41.98
N GLY A 501 17.46 17.13 -41.67
CA GLY A 501 17.35 16.57 -40.32
C GLY A 501 16.41 17.33 -39.38
N HIS A 502 15.63 18.29 -39.89
CA HIS A 502 14.59 19.02 -39.18
C HIS A 502 13.21 18.72 -39.76
N ILE A 503 12.17 18.96 -38.97
CA ILE A 503 10.77 18.84 -39.41
C ILE A 503 10.29 20.24 -39.80
N ALA A 504 9.85 20.41 -41.05
CA ALA A 504 9.30 21.67 -41.57
C ALA A 504 7.81 21.51 -41.90
N LEU A 505 7.03 22.58 -41.74
CA LEU A 505 5.61 22.60 -42.12
C LEU A 505 5.46 22.66 -43.63
N HIS A 506 4.57 21.84 -44.19
CA HIS A 506 4.23 21.93 -45.61
C HIS A 506 3.67 23.31 -46.01
N ARG A 507 2.91 23.94 -45.12
CA ARG A 507 2.29 25.26 -45.30
C ARG A 507 2.11 25.96 -43.96
N ASP A 508 2.36 27.27 -43.95
CA ASP A 508 2.19 28.14 -42.78
C ASP A 508 0.72 28.44 -42.44
N ARG A 509 -0.20 28.14 -43.34
CA ARG A 509 -1.65 28.32 -43.14
C ARG A 509 -2.41 27.25 -43.89
N GLN A 510 -3.34 26.59 -43.21
CA GLN A 510 -4.11 25.48 -43.76
C GLN A 510 -5.57 25.61 -43.37
N ARG A 511 -6.48 25.39 -44.32
CA ARG A 511 -7.93 25.36 -44.09
C ARG A 511 -8.40 23.92 -44.08
N TYR A 512 -9.00 23.51 -42.98
CA TYR A 512 -9.52 22.16 -42.78
C TYR A 512 -11.02 22.16 -42.85
N ARG A 513 -11.57 21.03 -43.32
CA ARG A 513 -12.97 20.65 -43.13
C ARG A 513 -12.98 19.44 -42.22
N LEU A 514 -13.51 19.61 -41.02
CA LEU A 514 -13.49 18.60 -39.96
C LEU A 514 -14.92 18.16 -39.69
N THR A 515 -15.14 16.85 -39.70
CA THR A 515 -16.41 16.24 -39.31
C THR A 515 -16.22 15.55 -37.96
N TYR A 516 -16.96 16.03 -36.96
CA TYR A 516 -17.02 15.45 -35.63
C TYR A 516 -18.25 14.56 -35.56
N THR A 517 -18.06 13.30 -35.15
CA THR A 517 -19.15 12.32 -34.97
C THR A 517 -19.13 11.82 -33.54
N TYR A 518 -20.27 11.91 -32.87
CA TYR A 518 -20.47 11.49 -31.49
C TYR A 518 -21.52 10.38 -31.48
N ARG A 519 -21.28 9.35 -30.66
CA ARG A 519 -22.21 8.23 -30.52
C ARG A 519 -22.49 8.00 -29.04
N LEU A 520 -23.76 8.05 -28.68
CA LEU A 520 -24.24 7.85 -27.31
C LEU A 520 -24.84 6.44 -27.20
N TYR A 521 -24.38 5.67 -26.23
CA TYR A 521 -24.90 4.34 -25.92
C TYR A 521 -25.85 4.40 -24.72
N PRO A 522 -27.17 4.29 -24.94
CA PRO A 522 -28.16 4.54 -23.88
C PRO A 522 -28.10 3.59 -22.69
N SER A 523 -27.49 2.41 -22.85
CA SER A 523 -27.27 1.42 -21.78
C SER A 523 -26.42 1.93 -20.61
N THR A 524 -25.68 3.03 -20.80
CA THR A 524 -24.87 3.68 -19.76
C THR A 524 -25.64 4.74 -18.97
N LEU A 525 -26.88 5.05 -19.35
CA LEU A 525 -27.73 6.04 -18.69
C LEU A 525 -28.81 5.35 -17.84
N PRO A 526 -29.18 5.89 -16.67
CA PRO A 526 -30.31 5.39 -15.90
C PRO A 526 -31.61 5.45 -16.71
N SER A 527 -32.48 4.46 -16.56
CA SER A 527 -33.81 4.47 -17.16
C SER A 527 -34.61 5.70 -16.69
N ASP A 528 -35.43 6.28 -17.58
CA ASP A 528 -36.34 7.40 -17.32
C ASP A 528 -35.74 8.81 -17.16
N ILE A 529 -34.46 9.04 -17.51
CA ILE A 529 -33.87 10.39 -17.49
C ILE A 529 -33.87 11.01 -18.90
N GLU A 530 -34.38 12.26 -19.01
CA GLU A 530 -34.15 13.11 -20.18
C GLU A 530 -32.73 13.72 -20.08
N ALA A 531 -31.80 13.22 -20.90
CA ALA A 531 -30.44 13.73 -20.94
C ALA A 531 -30.34 14.96 -21.86
N ARG A 532 -29.51 15.93 -21.50
CA ARG A 532 -29.20 17.09 -22.33
C ARG A 532 -27.75 17.04 -22.78
N LEU A 533 -27.51 17.16 -24.09
CA LEU A 533 -26.17 17.12 -24.63
C LEU A 533 -25.44 18.45 -24.49
N PHE A 534 -24.14 18.32 -24.23
CA PHE A 534 -23.14 19.36 -24.37
C PHE A 534 -22.11 18.86 -25.38
N LEU A 535 -22.06 19.46 -26.57
CA LEU A 535 -21.08 19.10 -27.60
C LEU A 535 -20.13 20.29 -27.83
N PRO A 536 -18.81 20.11 -27.70
CA PRO A 536 -17.86 21.19 -27.96
C PRO A 536 -17.88 21.59 -29.44
N TYR A 537 -17.59 22.87 -29.71
CA TYR A 537 -17.41 23.42 -31.06
C TYR A 537 -16.14 24.28 -31.08
N PRO A 538 -15.32 24.25 -32.16
CA PRO A 538 -14.07 25.01 -32.21
C PRO A 538 -14.27 26.52 -32.01
N ILE A 539 -13.43 27.13 -31.18
CA ILE A 539 -13.45 28.58 -30.92
C ILE A 539 -12.25 29.28 -31.55
N SER A 540 -12.41 30.57 -31.82
CA SER A 540 -11.33 31.41 -32.36
C SER A 540 -10.21 31.56 -31.33
N THR A 541 -8.98 31.40 -31.79
CA THR A 541 -7.75 31.65 -31.03
C THR A 541 -6.76 32.40 -31.93
N PRO A 542 -5.64 32.94 -31.41
CA PRO A 542 -4.63 33.57 -32.25
C PRO A 542 -4.03 32.68 -33.36
N HIS A 543 -4.27 31.36 -33.34
CA HIS A 543 -3.73 30.40 -34.32
C HIS A 543 -4.80 29.54 -35.00
N GLN A 544 -6.07 29.80 -34.69
CA GLN A 544 -7.21 29.11 -35.25
C GLN A 544 -8.31 30.13 -35.48
N GLY A 545 -8.67 30.36 -36.73
CA GLY A 545 -9.66 31.36 -37.12
C GLY A 545 -10.56 30.86 -38.24
N ASP A 546 -11.35 31.77 -38.80
CA ASP A 546 -12.24 31.48 -39.94
C ASP A 546 -13.15 30.26 -39.72
N ILE A 547 -13.67 30.11 -38.50
CA ILE A 547 -14.42 28.91 -38.09
C ILE A 547 -15.87 29.02 -38.56
N GLU A 548 -16.28 28.11 -39.43
CA GLU A 548 -17.59 28.10 -40.08
C GLU A 548 -18.27 26.73 -39.95
N LEU A 549 -19.44 26.68 -39.31
CA LEU A 549 -20.27 25.48 -39.29
C LEU A 549 -20.85 25.24 -40.70
N ARG A 550 -20.69 24.03 -41.24
CA ARG A 550 -21.06 23.66 -42.61
C ARG A 550 -22.22 22.67 -42.68
N ALA A 551 -22.25 21.70 -41.77
CA ALA A 551 -23.29 20.68 -41.74
C ALA A 551 -23.47 20.17 -40.30
N TRP A 552 -24.62 19.58 -40.02
CA TRP A 552 -24.95 18.96 -38.75
C TRP A 552 -25.99 17.86 -38.94
N ALA A 553 -26.01 16.90 -38.04
CA ALA A 553 -27.02 15.87 -37.93
C ALA A 553 -27.22 15.54 -36.44
N PRO A 554 -28.46 15.36 -35.95
CA PRO A 554 -29.73 15.51 -36.67
C PRO A 554 -30.05 16.95 -37.08
N ASP A 555 -31.02 17.14 -37.99
CA ASP A 555 -31.30 18.42 -38.66
C ASP A 555 -31.57 19.58 -37.68
N ASP A 556 -32.14 19.29 -36.51
CA ASP A 556 -32.48 20.25 -35.47
C ASP A 556 -31.32 20.54 -34.49
N LEU A 557 -30.17 19.86 -34.60
CA LEU A 557 -29.02 20.09 -33.70
C LEU A 557 -28.57 21.56 -33.68
N HIS A 558 -28.67 22.26 -34.81
CA HIS A 558 -28.30 23.67 -34.93
C HIS A 558 -29.12 24.61 -34.04
N THR A 559 -30.32 24.23 -33.59
CA THR A 559 -31.13 25.08 -32.69
C THR A 559 -30.48 25.25 -31.32
N CYS A 560 -29.57 24.34 -30.97
CA CYS A 560 -28.81 24.35 -29.73
C CYS A 560 -27.40 24.97 -29.90
N PHE A 561 -27.06 25.50 -31.08
CA PHE A 561 -25.72 25.98 -31.38
C PHE A 561 -25.44 27.36 -30.77
N ALA A 562 -24.39 27.44 -29.94
CA ALA A 562 -23.90 28.67 -29.32
C ALA A 562 -22.45 28.95 -29.81
N PRO A 563 -22.27 29.53 -31.01
CA PRO A 563 -20.95 29.69 -31.64
C PRO A 563 -19.96 30.49 -30.81
N GLN A 564 -20.43 31.57 -30.14
CA GLN A 564 -19.56 32.41 -29.32
C GLN A 564 -19.13 31.72 -28.02
N ALA A 565 -19.93 30.77 -27.53
CA ALA A 565 -19.63 30.02 -26.32
C ALA A 565 -18.82 28.74 -26.62
N GLY A 566 -18.72 28.35 -27.89
CA GLY A 566 -17.90 27.20 -28.32
C GLY A 566 -18.57 25.85 -28.07
N PHE A 567 -19.90 25.77 -28.12
CA PHE A 567 -20.60 24.51 -27.92
C PHE A 567 -22.01 24.49 -28.53
N PHE A 568 -22.55 23.28 -28.69
CA PHE A 568 -23.98 23.01 -28.77
C PHE A 568 -24.47 22.66 -27.36
N TYR A 569 -25.53 23.31 -26.89
CA TYR A 569 -26.02 23.15 -25.52
C TYR A 569 -27.51 22.85 -25.45
N GLY A 570 -27.85 21.82 -24.66
CA GLY A 570 -29.21 21.56 -24.24
C GLY A 570 -30.05 20.75 -25.23
N TYR A 571 -29.43 20.07 -26.20
CA TYR A 571 -30.15 19.20 -27.12
C TYR A 571 -30.74 18.00 -26.34
N PRO A 572 -32.08 17.81 -26.33
CA PRO A 572 -32.73 16.79 -25.51
C PRO A 572 -32.59 15.41 -26.16
N VAL A 573 -32.21 14.42 -25.35
CA VAL A 573 -32.13 13.02 -25.76
C VAL A 573 -33.07 12.20 -24.88
N ARG A 574 -34.04 11.54 -25.51
CA ARG A 574 -34.95 10.60 -24.85
C ARG A 574 -34.49 9.16 -25.07
N VAL A 575 -34.01 8.53 -24.01
CA VAL A 575 -33.69 7.10 -23.98
C VAL A 575 -35.00 6.32 -23.83
N LYS A 576 -35.42 5.56 -24.86
CA LYS A 576 -36.57 4.64 -24.73
C LYS A 576 -36.06 3.29 -24.21
N GLU A 577 -36.81 2.69 -23.27
CA GLU A 577 -36.52 1.44 -22.52
C GLU A 577 -36.12 0.21 -23.36
N ALA A 578 -36.19 0.25 -24.70
CA ALA A 578 -35.94 -0.89 -25.58
C ALA A 578 -34.88 -0.65 -26.68
N ALA A 579 -34.15 0.46 -26.68
CA ALA A 579 -33.17 0.72 -27.73
C ALA A 579 -31.75 0.30 -27.31
N SER A 580 -31.32 -0.89 -27.76
CA SER A 580 -29.90 -1.26 -27.85
C SER A 580 -29.15 -0.46 -28.93
N ALA A 581 -29.83 0.43 -29.65
CA ALA A 581 -29.26 1.23 -30.73
C ALA A 581 -28.64 2.51 -30.18
N SER A 582 -27.38 2.74 -30.51
CA SER A 582 -26.68 3.99 -30.22
C SER A 582 -27.32 5.17 -30.96
N VAL A 583 -27.35 6.34 -30.33
CA VAL A 583 -27.76 7.59 -30.99
C VAL A 583 -26.53 8.30 -31.53
N GLU A 584 -26.54 8.69 -32.81
CA GLU A 584 -25.41 9.36 -33.46
C GLU A 584 -25.72 10.84 -33.73
N PHE A 585 -24.73 11.68 -33.50
CA PHE A 585 -24.75 13.12 -33.76
C PHE A 585 -23.49 13.46 -34.54
N SER A 586 -23.59 14.38 -35.49
CA SER A 586 -22.40 14.89 -36.15
C SER A 586 -22.51 16.36 -36.48
N TYR A 587 -21.37 17.01 -36.61
CA TYR A 587 -21.30 18.31 -37.25
C TYR A 587 -20.01 18.42 -38.05
N THR A 588 -20.07 19.17 -39.14
CA THR A 588 -18.90 19.49 -39.96
C THR A 588 -18.65 20.98 -39.85
N CYS A 589 -17.42 21.37 -39.51
CA CYS A 589 -16.97 22.74 -39.55
C CYS A 589 -15.76 22.89 -40.45
N GLU A 590 -15.60 24.08 -41.02
CA GLU A 590 -14.34 24.52 -41.58
C GLU A 590 -13.63 25.43 -40.60
N LEU A 591 -12.31 25.36 -40.58
CA LEU A 591 -11.49 26.28 -39.82
C LEU A 591 -10.13 26.45 -40.49
N THR A 592 -9.52 27.61 -40.29
CA THR A 592 -8.14 27.89 -40.66
C THR A 592 -7.26 27.63 -39.43
N VAL A 593 -6.20 26.86 -39.58
CA VAL A 593 -5.11 26.75 -38.61
C VAL A 593 -3.86 27.39 -39.20
N GLU A 594 -3.22 28.24 -38.41
CA GLU A 594 -1.89 28.75 -38.72
C GLU A 594 -0.82 27.79 -38.21
N GLY A 595 0.11 27.45 -39.08
CA GLY A 595 1.21 26.55 -38.81
C GLY A 595 2.16 27.12 -37.75
N ARG A 596 2.63 26.26 -36.86
CA ARG A 596 3.60 26.60 -35.81
C ARG A 596 4.87 25.76 -35.94
N THR A 597 6.02 26.43 -36.03
CA THR A 597 7.32 25.85 -35.70
C THR A 597 7.94 26.67 -34.58
N GLY A 598 7.96 26.15 -33.35
CA GLY A 598 8.61 26.79 -32.21
C GLY A 598 7.69 27.07 -31.01
N PRO A 599 8.26 27.58 -29.89
CA PRO A 599 7.56 27.77 -28.63
C PRO A 599 6.47 28.85 -28.71
N THR A 600 5.38 28.64 -27.99
CA THR A 600 4.08 29.31 -28.14
C THR A 600 3.78 30.33 -27.04
N GLY A 601 4.82 30.78 -26.34
CA GLY A 601 4.71 31.69 -25.20
C GLY A 601 5.41 33.02 -25.46
N PRO A 602 5.18 34.03 -24.62
CA PRO A 602 5.96 35.25 -24.67
C PRO A 602 7.45 34.92 -24.54
N THR A 603 8.29 35.63 -25.31
CA THR A 603 9.76 35.48 -25.24
C THR A 603 10.32 35.81 -23.85
N SER A 604 9.54 36.54 -23.05
CA SER A 604 9.78 36.87 -21.65
C SER A 604 8.58 36.48 -20.79
N LEU A 605 8.80 35.71 -19.73
CA LEU A 605 7.79 35.45 -18.70
C LEU A 605 7.67 36.67 -17.76
N THR A 606 6.48 36.93 -17.22
CA THR A 606 6.34 37.84 -16.07
C THR A 606 7.06 37.27 -14.85
N ALA A 607 7.40 38.10 -13.86
CA ALA A 607 8.09 37.62 -12.65
C ALA A 607 7.31 36.51 -11.91
N ASP A 608 5.97 36.60 -11.88
CA ASP A 608 5.12 35.58 -11.24
C ASP A 608 4.91 34.33 -12.09
N GLU A 609 4.97 34.43 -13.42
CA GLU A 609 5.04 33.25 -14.29
C GLU A 609 6.41 32.58 -14.16
N TYR A 610 7.50 33.34 -14.20
CA TYR A 610 8.85 32.82 -14.00
C TYR A 610 8.95 32.09 -12.66
N ARG A 611 8.45 32.70 -11.57
CA ARG A 611 8.39 32.08 -10.24
C ARG A 611 7.60 30.76 -10.23
N ARG A 612 6.40 30.73 -10.82
CA ARG A 612 5.61 29.48 -10.97
C ARG A 612 6.29 28.41 -11.84
N TYR A 613 7.16 28.83 -12.76
CA TYR A 613 7.94 27.94 -13.62
C TYR A 613 9.32 27.57 -13.04
N SER A 614 9.86 28.28 -12.04
CA SER A 614 11.18 28.00 -11.47
C SER A 614 11.10 27.37 -10.08
N GLU A 615 10.02 27.61 -9.33
CA GLU A 615 9.79 26.98 -8.04
C GLU A 615 9.38 25.51 -8.22
N ILE A 616 10.15 24.64 -7.58
CA ILE A 616 9.88 23.22 -7.43
C ILE A 616 10.08 22.88 -5.96
N ASP A 617 9.26 21.99 -5.42
CA ASP A 617 9.41 21.59 -4.02
C ASP A 617 10.82 21.00 -3.81
N PRO A 618 11.68 21.62 -3.00
CA PRO A 618 13.04 21.13 -2.77
C PRO A 618 13.07 19.74 -2.14
N LYS A 619 11.97 19.30 -1.50
CA LYS A 619 11.83 17.93 -1.00
C LYS A 619 11.87 16.89 -2.11
N LEU A 620 11.53 17.25 -3.36
CA LEU A 620 11.62 16.33 -4.50
C LEU A 620 13.07 15.96 -4.84
N ALA A 621 14.04 16.84 -4.60
CA ALA A 621 15.47 16.49 -4.74
C ALA A 621 15.93 15.49 -3.66
N GLN A 622 15.19 15.40 -2.55
CA GLN A 622 15.46 14.48 -1.45
C GLN A 622 14.72 13.14 -1.63
N ALA A 623 13.84 13.03 -2.63
CA ALA A 623 13.19 11.77 -2.95
C ALA A 623 14.25 10.79 -3.48
N ALA A 624 14.34 9.62 -2.84
CA ALA A 624 15.39 8.65 -3.15
C ALA A 624 15.42 8.22 -4.62
N THR A 625 14.25 8.09 -5.26
CA THR A 625 14.13 7.75 -6.70
C THR A 625 14.76 8.80 -7.60
N VAL A 626 14.69 10.07 -7.22
CA VAL A 626 15.32 11.19 -7.93
C VAL A 626 16.82 11.20 -7.68
N GLN A 627 17.25 10.96 -6.43
CA GLN A 627 18.68 10.89 -6.08
C GLN A 627 19.38 9.74 -6.81
N SER A 628 18.78 8.55 -6.81
CA SER A 628 19.29 7.39 -7.57
C SER A 628 19.39 7.69 -9.06
N PHE A 629 18.34 8.28 -9.64
CA PHE A 629 18.34 8.65 -11.06
C PHE A 629 19.45 9.66 -11.41
N PHE A 630 19.74 10.63 -10.55
CA PHE A 630 20.83 11.58 -10.77
C PHE A 630 22.22 10.96 -10.57
N ALA A 631 22.36 10.07 -9.59
CA ALA A 631 23.61 9.37 -9.33
C ALA A 631 24.00 8.46 -10.52
N GLU A 632 23.04 7.75 -11.12
CA GLU A 632 23.27 6.92 -12.32
C GLU A 632 23.80 7.72 -13.51
N LEU A 633 23.40 8.99 -13.63
CA LEU A 633 23.77 9.84 -14.75
C LEU A 633 25.05 10.64 -14.53
N ASP A 634 25.63 10.54 -13.33
CA ASP A 634 26.83 11.28 -12.90
C ASP A 634 26.73 12.76 -13.32
N LEU A 635 25.62 13.40 -12.94
CA LEU A 635 25.35 14.78 -13.37
C LEU A 635 26.26 15.79 -12.66
N ASP A 636 26.81 15.46 -11.50
CA ASP A 636 27.69 16.35 -10.74
C ASP A 636 29.07 16.53 -11.40
N SER A 637 29.51 15.56 -12.22
CA SER A 637 30.75 15.67 -13.01
C SER A 637 30.61 16.53 -14.27
N VAL A 638 29.39 16.96 -14.61
CA VAL A 638 29.08 17.70 -15.84
C VAL A 638 28.83 19.17 -15.51
N GLU A 639 29.72 20.06 -15.89
CA GLU A 639 29.52 21.50 -15.66
C GLU A 639 28.51 22.14 -16.64
N ASP A 640 28.38 21.61 -17.87
CA ASP A 640 27.48 22.16 -18.89
C ASP A 640 26.00 21.78 -18.64
N PRO A 641 25.11 22.75 -18.35
CA PRO A 641 23.69 22.48 -18.09
C PRO A 641 22.96 21.81 -19.27
N LEU A 642 23.40 22.11 -20.50
CA LEU A 642 22.85 21.47 -21.70
C LEU A 642 23.20 19.97 -21.73
N GLU A 643 24.46 19.63 -21.44
CA GLU A 643 24.87 18.24 -21.40
C GLU A 643 24.18 17.46 -20.26
N LYS A 644 23.96 18.09 -19.08
CA LYS A 644 23.12 17.49 -18.03
C LYS A 644 21.70 17.19 -18.52
N ALA A 645 21.06 18.16 -19.18
CA ALA A 645 19.72 17.99 -19.74
C ALA A 645 19.67 16.87 -20.80
N ARG A 646 20.69 16.74 -21.64
CA ARG A 646 20.78 15.63 -22.62
C ARG A 646 20.88 14.27 -21.95
N ARG A 647 21.67 14.14 -20.88
CA ARG A 647 21.79 12.87 -20.13
C ARG A 647 20.45 12.46 -19.52
N ILE A 648 19.78 13.39 -18.83
CA ILE A 648 18.43 13.18 -18.28
C ILE A 648 17.47 12.72 -19.38
N TYR A 649 17.44 13.45 -20.51
CA TYR A 649 16.54 13.13 -21.62
C TYR A 649 16.82 11.75 -22.21
N ARG A 650 18.11 11.43 -22.47
CA ARG A 650 18.51 10.15 -23.07
C ARG A 650 18.10 8.99 -22.17
N GLN A 651 18.34 9.11 -20.86
CA GLN A 651 17.94 8.08 -19.90
C GLN A 651 16.43 7.84 -19.92
N LEU A 652 15.62 8.91 -19.88
CA LEU A 652 14.16 8.78 -19.96
C LEU A 652 13.73 8.18 -21.30
N ALA A 653 14.35 8.58 -22.41
CA ALA A 653 14.01 8.08 -23.74
C ALA A 653 14.38 6.61 -23.96
N GLU A 654 15.48 6.13 -23.38
CA GLU A 654 15.93 4.75 -23.51
C GLU A 654 15.15 3.79 -22.59
N THR A 655 14.89 4.23 -21.36
CA THR A 655 14.31 3.38 -20.30
C THR A 655 12.78 3.43 -20.24
N LYS A 656 12.14 4.48 -20.74
CA LYS A 656 10.69 4.64 -20.63
C LYS A 656 9.98 4.41 -21.96
N ARG A 657 8.75 3.92 -21.89
CA ARG A 657 7.87 3.68 -23.04
C ARG A 657 6.70 4.66 -23.05
N PHE A 658 6.18 4.94 -24.24
CA PHE A 658 4.95 5.71 -24.35
C PHE A 658 3.77 4.85 -23.88
N LYS A 659 3.02 5.37 -22.90
CA LYS A 659 1.83 4.70 -22.36
C LYS A 659 0.66 5.64 -22.26
N LYS A 660 -0.55 5.13 -22.48
CA LYS A 660 -1.79 5.77 -22.03
C LYS A 660 -1.84 5.66 -20.51
N THR A 661 -2.15 6.75 -19.82
CA THR A 661 -2.26 6.75 -18.36
C THR A 661 -3.68 7.05 -17.92
N LYS A 662 -4.07 6.47 -16.78
CA LYS A 662 -5.30 6.79 -16.06
C LYS A 662 -5.11 7.95 -15.08
N GLU A 663 -3.85 8.30 -14.80
CA GLU A 663 -3.48 9.39 -13.89
C GLU A 663 -4.00 10.74 -14.41
N GLN A 664 -4.81 11.41 -13.60
CA GLN A 664 -5.38 12.70 -13.94
C GLN A 664 -4.47 13.85 -13.54
N SER A 665 -3.58 13.65 -12.56
CA SER A 665 -2.65 14.69 -12.16
C SER A 665 -1.52 14.88 -13.16
N GLN A 666 -1.27 16.14 -13.51
CA GLN A 666 -0.18 16.56 -14.40
C GLN A 666 0.79 17.50 -13.69
N ASP A 667 0.74 17.55 -12.36
CA ASP A 667 1.71 18.29 -11.56
C ASP A 667 3.10 17.63 -11.65
N LEU A 668 4.15 18.42 -11.40
CA LEU A 668 5.53 18.00 -11.62
C LEU A 668 5.98 16.88 -10.67
N ALA A 669 5.49 16.87 -9.43
CA ALA A 669 5.85 15.86 -8.44
C ALA A 669 5.26 14.51 -8.83
N SER A 670 3.96 14.48 -9.14
CA SER A 670 3.28 13.27 -9.59
C SER A 670 3.85 12.76 -10.90
N CYS A 671 4.24 13.65 -11.83
CA CYS A 671 4.88 13.26 -13.07
C CYS A 671 6.27 12.64 -12.87
N ILE A 672 7.13 13.22 -12.01
CA ILE A 672 8.42 12.62 -11.65
C ILE A 672 8.19 11.25 -11.03
N HIS A 673 7.31 11.17 -10.04
CA HIS A 673 7.04 9.94 -9.31
C HIS A 673 6.55 8.84 -10.26
N ALA A 674 5.56 9.15 -11.10
CA ALA A 674 5.04 8.22 -12.09
C ALA A 674 6.12 7.77 -13.07
N VAL A 675 6.87 8.71 -13.67
CA VAL A 675 7.85 8.36 -14.71
C VAL A 675 9.05 7.62 -14.16
N LEU A 676 9.54 7.94 -12.96
CA LEU A 676 10.69 7.26 -12.40
C LEU A 676 10.34 5.86 -11.88
N ASN A 677 9.16 5.68 -11.28
CA ASN A 677 8.74 4.40 -10.68
C ASN A 677 8.02 3.46 -11.65
N ASP A 678 7.43 3.97 -12.73
CA ASP A 678 6.81 3.16 -13.78
C ASP A 678 7.75 3.02 -15.00
N ASN A 679 7.48 2.06 -15.86
CA ASN A 679 8.21 1.82 -17.11
C ASN A 679 7.70 2.68 -18.28
N GLY A 680 6.78 3.62 -18.04
CA GLY A 680 6.27 4.50 -19.09
C GLY A 680 5.37 5.64 -18.63
N GLY A 681 4.88 6.41 -19.60
CA GLY A 681 3.96 7.52 -19.40
C GLY A 681 3.58 8.18 -20.71
N HIS A 682 2.54 9.02 -20.73
CA HIS A 682 2.21 9.77 -21.94
C HIS A 682 3.16 10.96 -22.12
N CYS A 683 3.14 11.60 -23.29
CA CYS A 683 4.07 12.67 -23.66
C CYS A 683 4.11 13.86 -22.68
N ILE A 684 2.99 14.23 -22.05
CA ILE A 684 2.94 15.33 -21.09
C ILE A 684 3.64 14.93 -19.78
N THR A 685 3.32 13.79 -19.17
CA THR A 685 3.98 13.25 -17.97
C THR A 685 5.48 13.12 -18.16
N LEU A 686 5.93 12.53 -19.27
CA LEU A 686 7.37 12.41 -19.58
C LEU A 686 8.03 13.79 -19.73
N SER A 687 7.37 14.74 -20.40
CA SER A 687 7.89 16.10 -20.56
C SER A 687 7.96 16.84 -19.22
N ASN A 688 6.94 16.70 -18.37
CA ASN A 688 6.86 17.33 -17.06
C ASN A 688 7.90 16.74 -16.10
N ALA A 689 8.08 15.41 -16.11
CA ALA A 689 9.13 14.75 -15.36
C ALA A 689 10.52 15.23 -15.81
N PHE A 690 10.78 15.28 -17.11
CA PHE A 690 12.02 15.81 -17.67
C PHE A 690 12.28 17.26 -17.24
N ILE A 691 11.27 18.13 -17.35
CA ILE A 691 11.35 19.54 -16.95
C ILE A 691 11.67 19.63 -15.46
N ALA A 692 10.98 18.87 -14.62
CA ALA A 692 11.13 18.91 -13.19
C ALA A 692 12.52 18.39 -12.75
N LEU A 693 13.01 17.31 -13.35
CA LEU A 693 14.36 16.78 -13.11
C LEU A 693 15.45 17.79 -13.51
N CYS A 694 15.27 18.48 -14.66
CA CYS A 694 16.17 19.57 -15.03
C CYS A 694 16.20 20.69 -13.99
N ARG A 695 15.03 21.07 -13.44
CA ARG A 695 14.93 22.13 -12.41
C ARG A 695 15.62 21.75 -11.11
N LEU A 696 15.49 20.51 -10.66
CA LEU A 696 16.16 20.03 -9.45
C LEU A 696 17.69 20.07 -9.57
N GLN A 697 18.20 20.03 -10.80
CA GLN A 697 19.63 20.16 -11.12
C GLN A 697 20.09 21.60 -11.39
N GLY A 698 19.24 22.59 -11.12
CA GLY A 698 19.54 24.00 -11.37
C GLY A 698 19.71 24.33 -12.86
N ILE A 699 19.20 23.49 -13.76
CA ILE A 699 19.25 23.70 -15.20
C ILE A 699 18.15 24.71 -15.56
N ASP A 700 18.51 25.99 -15.49
CA ASP A 700 17.61 27.07 -15.86
C ASP A 700 17.43 27.18 -17.39
N ARG A 701 16.29 27.76 -17.80
CA ARG A 701 16.21 28.35 -19.15
C ARG A 701 17.18 29.52 -19.19
N GLY A 702 18.43 29.29 -19.57
CA GLY A 702 19.49 30.29 -19.59
C GLY A 702 19.03 31.63 -20.20
N ALA A 703 19.52 32.73 -19.63
CA ALA A 703 19.32 34.11 -20.09
C ALA A 703 19.94 34.34 -21.48
N GLY A 704 19.35 33.72 -22.50
CA GLY A 704 19.92 33.62 -23.84
C GLY A 704 19.32 32.52 -24.72
N GLY A 705 18.01 32.26 -24.65
CA GLY A 705 17.28 31.56 -25.72
C GLY A 705 17.14 30.04 -25.63
N HIS A 706 15.87 29.61 -25.60
CA HIS A 706 15.32 28.35 -26.16
C HIS A 706 15.70 26.99 -25.53
N TRP A 707 15.26 26.71 -24.29
CA TRP A 707 15.04 25.33 -23.83
C TRP A 707 13.55 25.01 -23.74
N CYS A 708 12.96 24.61 -24.88
CA CYS A 708 11.67 23.92 -24.92
C CYS A 708 11.95 22.42 -25.12
N PRO A 709 11.14 21.48 -24.59
CA PRO A 709 11.21 20.07 -24.98
C PRO A 709 11.24 19.87 -26.51
N SER A 710 10.59 20.76 -27.27
CA SER A 710 10.66 20.76 -28.73
C SER A 710 12.04 21.09 -29.32
N CYS A 711 12.91 21.82 -28.60
CA CYS A 711 14.26 22.18 -29.05
C CYS A 711 15.25 21.02 -28.96
N LEU A 712 15.09 20.11 -27.98
CA LEU A 712 15.79 18.82 -27.92
C LEU A 712 15.22 17.82 -28.94
N SER A 713 13.93 17.97 -29.30
CA SER A 713 13.30 17.15 -30.35
C SER A 713 13.63 17.52 -31.80
N HIS A 714 14.52 18.50 -32.03
CA HIS A 714 14.83 18.95 -33.40
C HIS A 714 16.31 18.99 -33.75
N ARG A 715 17.24 18.84 -32.80
CA ARG A 715 18.68 18.81 -33.10
C ARG A 715 19.21 17.38 -32.96
N ARG A 716 19.29 16.70 -34.11
CA ARG A 716 19.72 15.30 -34.35
C ARG A 716 18.69 14.23 -33.98
N TRP A 717 17.75 14.03 -34.90
CA TRP A 717 16.94 12.81 -35.01
C TRP A 717 17.45 12.05 -36.23
N SER A 718 18.45 11.21 -36.01
CA SER A 718 18.79 10.11 -36.89
C SER A 718 18.52 8.84 -36.09
N PHE A 719 17.44 8.15 -36.43
CA PHE A 719 17.29 6.71 -36.19
C PHE A 719 18.12 5.96 -37.22
#